data_AF-A0A0K9GEI6-F1
#
_entry.id   AF-A0A0K9GEI6-F1
#
_cell.length_a   1.000
_cell.length_b   1.000
_cell.length_c   1.000
_cell.angle_alpha   90.00
_cell.angle_beta   90.00
_cell.angle_gamma   90.00
#
_symmetry.space_group_name_H-M   'P 1'
#
loop_
_entity.id
_entity.type
_entity.pdbx_description
1 polymer ?
#
loop_
_entity_poly.entity_id
_entity_poly.type
_entity_poly.pdbx_seq_one_letter_code
_entity_poly.pdbx_strand_id
1 'polypeptide(L)'
;MLTFFKRRFFMPSLLFFFLFSILIPSTVSHAAAPISVAEAIANNSGSATVEGYIVAHTTGNNSYDFEAPFGNDFNFALADTPNEKDKSKLLPVQLPASFRAEFGLQTNPTKIGSKVQVTGSLEAYFTVPGLKNPTVVTLVDESDPAPKAAEPVSSVPSGAVTSGTTITLTSDTENGAIYYTTDGTVPTIDSTRYSGPIEITKDTTIKAVVIADGFKDSDIATFTYYIALNGLEIHDIQGAAHYSPYENQYVANVEGVVTYVADASNVYIQSLKPDNDPATSEGILVYKRNHGLSAGDTVKVSGQVKEWVLEGYSEKLKTDLPVTEINATSITVTATGQALPKPVEISPLKGQPTKIIDNDQFTKFDPRQDGIDYYESLEGMLVKVAKPKVIAPQDYGELYVVSKYTPVNTLAKGLRIKEDDFNPERLIIDIDDSSFVAKTGDSFTGDITGVVSYGFSNYRIFADHETLPDLKEGKLKQEKTKLKQHAKKLIVASYNVENFSPKTSMEKTTKLAKAIAENLNQPDIIGLTEIQDNDGATNSGNTDASMSYQVLIDQIKELGGPTYAYTDIAPNNNEDGGAPGANIRVGFLYNPERVSLVDAPKGTANEAVGYENGKLTLNPGRIEPNNAAFKSSRKPLAAQFSFNGDKVVVIANHFNSKGGDLPLFGKTQPAVLSSEEQRVKIAAIVNQFIKDIQSKDRNANIIALGDMNDFEFTQTLKTLKGKEMTNMIDLIPSVDRYTYAYQGNLQVLDHILVSKNLSLRTAVDIVHINATFMEEHGRASDHDPVLIQTMLK
;
A
#
# COMPACT_ATOMS: atom_id res chain seq x y z
N MET A 1 -6.72 12.11 1.70
CA MET A 1 -5.46 11.33 1.73
C MET A 1 -5.88 9.92 2.12
N LEU A 2 -5.53 8.92 1.29
CA LEU A 2 -5.90 7.49 1.37
C LEU A 2 -7.40 7.13 1.46
N THR A 3 -8.12 7.31 0.34
CA THR A 3 -9.14 6.34 -0.09
C THR A 3 -8.45 5.29 -0.98
N PHE A 4 -8.96 4.05 -1.00
CA PHE A 4 -8.38 2.80 -1.57
C PHE A 4 -7.46 2.07 -0.56
N PHE A 5 -7.79 0.90 0.00
CA PHE A 5 -8.38 -0.31 -0.58
C PHE A 5 -9.39 -0.97 0.38
N LYS A 6 -10.65 -1.13 -0.04
CA LYS A 6 -11.50 -2.23 0.47
C LYS A 6 -11.22 -3.46 -0.40
N ARG A 7 -10.37 -4.39 0.06
CA ARG A 7 -10.28 -5.72 -0.54
C ARG A 7 -11.47 -6.55 -0.07
N ARG A 8 -12.56 -6.53 -0.83
CA ARG A 8 -13.60 -7.56 -0.74
C ARG A 8 -13.07 -8.82 -1.44
N PHE A 9 -12.91 -9.88 -0.67
CA PHE A 9 -12.66 -11.24 -1.14
C PHE A 9 -13.67 -11.65 -2.21
N PHE A 10 -13.18 -12.05 -3.39
CA PHE A 10 -13.96 -12.76 -4.40
C PHE A 10 -13.58 -14.25 -4.29
N MET A 11 -14.42 -15.04 -3.64
CA MET A 11 -14.38 -16.51 -3.72
C MET A 11 -15.00 -16.96 -5.04
N PRO A 12 -14.36 -17.85 -5.82
CA PRO A 12 -15.07 -18.59 -6.86
C PRO A 12 -15.59 -19.90 -6.27
N SER A 13 -16.88 -19.95 -5.97
CA SER A 13 -17.61 -21.19 -5.74
C SER A 13 -17.79 -21.92 -7.07
N LEU A 14 -17.03 -22.98 -7.30
CA LEU A 14 -17.23 -23.95 -8.37
C LEU A 14 -17.72 -25.26 -7.74
N LEU A 15 -19.00 -25.63 -7.94
CA LEU A 15 -19.43 -26.92 -8.52
C LEU A 15 -20.94 -27.17 -8.36
N PHE A 16 -21.45 -27.88 -9.40
CA PHE A 16 -22.65 -28.71 -9.49
C PHE A 16 -23.87 -28.13 -10.21
N PHE A 17 -23.90 -28.34 -11.54
CA PHE A 17 -25.12 -28.61 -12.27
C PHE A 17 -24.97 -29.92 -13.05
N PHE A 18 -25.69 -30.95 -12.58
CA PHE A 18 -26.04 -32.15 -13.34
C PHE A 18 -27.03 -31.74 -14.43
N LEU A 19 -26.71 -32.00 -15.71
CA LEU A 19 -27.71 -31.99 -16.78
C LEU A 19 -27.80 -33.38 -17.41
N PHE A 20 -28.92 -34.04 -17.14
CA PHE A 20 -29.47 -35.12 -17.95
C PHE A 20 -29.73 -34.57 -19.36
N SER A 21 -29.21 -35.25 -20.39
CA SER A 21 -29.64 -35.02 -21.78
C SER A 21 -30.19 -36.29 -22.39
N ILE A 22 -31.39 -36.13 -22.91
CA ILE A 22 -32.30 -37.10 -23.49
C ILE A 22 -31.81 -37.50 -24.89
N LEU A 23 -31.82 -38.80 -25.17
CA LEU A 23 -31.64 -39.39 -26.50
C LEU A 23 -32.76 -38.96 -27.45
N ILE A 24 -32.41 -38.31 -28.56
CA ILE A 24 -33.23 -38.24 -29.78
C ILE A 24 -32.33 -38.66 -30.96
N PRO A 25 -32.67 -39.71 -31.73
CA PRO A 25 -31.88 -40.11 -32.88
C PRO A 25 -32.18 -39.17 -34.06
N SER A 26 -31.17 -38.41 -34.48
CA SER A 26 -31.22 -37.62 -35.72
C SER A 26 -30.57 -38.44 -36.83
N THR A 27 -31.33 -38.73 -37.88
CA THR A 27 -30.85 -39.39 -39.10
C THR A 27 -29.76 -38.55 -39.77
N VAL A 28 -28.54 -39.08 -39.82
CA VAL A 28 -27.40 -38.44 -40.50
C VAL A 28 -27.59 -38.59 -42.01
N SER A 29 -27.75 -37.46 -42.70
CA SER A 29 -27.56 -37.37 -44.15
C SER A 29 -26.07 -37.56 -44.46
N HIS A 30 -25.72 -38.56 -45.26
CA HIS A 30 -24.35 -38.80 -45.70
C HIS A 30 -23.88 -37.61 -46.56
N ALA A 31 -22.82 -36.90 -46.15
CA ALA A 31 -22.11 -35.98 -47.03
C ALA A 31 -21.42 -36.80 -48.13
N ALA A 32 -21.45 -36.31 -49.38
CA ALA A 32 -20.73 -36.96 -50.47
C ALA A 32 -19.22 -36.95 -50.17
N ALA A 33 -18.53 -38.06 -50.46
CA ALA A 33 -17.09 -38.18 -50.29
C ALA A 33 -16.33 -37.14 -51.16
N PRO A 34 -15.16 -36.66 -50.71
CA PRO A 34 -14.36 -35.74 -51.51
C PRO A 34 -13.92 -36.39 -52.83
N ILE A 35 -13.89 -35.59 -53.89
CA ILE A 35 -13.42 -36.00 -55.22
C ILE A 35 -11.99 -35.50 -55.46
N SER A 36 -11.26 -36.17 -56.34
CA SER A 36 -9.91 -35.76 -56.77
C SER A 36 -9.94 -34.48 -57.60
N VAL A 37 -8.78 -33.85 -57.77
CA VAL A 37 -8.61 -32.68 -58.64
C VAL A 37 -8.90 -33.03 -60.09
N ALA A 38 -8.43 -34.17 -60.59
CA ALA A 38 -8.72 -34.64 -61.94
C ALA A 38 -10.24 -34.83 -62.18
N GLU A 39 -10.97 -35.38 -61.21
CA GLU A 39 -12.43 -35.54 -61.30
C GLU A 39 -13.16 -34.19 -61.30
N ALA A 40 -12.69 -33.23 -60.49
CA ALA A 40 -13.24 -31.88 -60.42
C ALA A 40 -13.01 -31.07 -61.71
N ILE A 41 -11.88 -31.29 -62.40
CA ILE A 41 -11.58 -30.71 -63.72
C ILE A 41 -12.46 -31.35 -64.79
N ALA A 42 -12.59 -32.69 -64.79
CA ALA A 42 -13.37 -33.43 -65.77
C ALA A 42 -14.88 -33.12 -65.69
N ASN A 43 -15.39 -32.86 -64.48
CA ASN A 43 -16.80 -32.61 -64.21
C ASN A 43 -17.01 -31.28 -63.47
N ASN A 44 -16.59 -30.17 -64.09
CA ASN A 44 -16.56 -28.84 -63.47
C ASN A 44 -17.93 -28.13 -63.41
N SER A 45 -18.89 -28.74 -62.71
CA SER A 45 -20.23 -28.18 -62.49
C SER A 45 -20.80 -28.60 -61.14
N GLY A 46 -21.62 -27.75 -60.52
CA GLY A 46 -22.27 -28.05 -59.24
C GLY A 46 -21.40 -27.68 -58.04
N SER A 47 -21.67 -28.28 -56.88
CA SER A 47 -20.87 -28.09 -55.67
C SER A 47 -20.25 -29.42 -55.23
N ALA A 48 -18.97 -29.40 -54.87
CA ALA A 48 -18.22 -30.56 -54.43
C ALA A 48 -17.16 -30.18 -53.40
N THR A 49 -16.70 -31.18 -52.64
CA THR A 49 -15.46 -31.11 -51.86
C THR A 49 -14.35 -31.72 -52.71
N VAL A 50 -13.32 -30.93 -53.03
CA VAL A 50 -12.15 -31.37 -53.81
C VAL A 50 -10.97 -31.55 -52.87
N GLU A 51 -10.36 -32.72 -52.88
CA GLU A 51 -9.11 -32.99 -52.17
C GLU A 51 -7.91 -32.86 -53.11
N GLY A 52 -6.89 -32.10 -52.72
CA GLY A 52 -5.67 -31.94 -53.51
C GLY A 52 -4.57 -31.18 -52.77
N TYR A 53 -3.40 -31.12 -53.37
CA TYR A 53 -2.25 -30.38 -52.86
C TYR A 53 -2.22 -28.97 -53.45
N ILE A 54 -1.92 -27.97 -52.63
CA ILE A 54 -1.66 -26.60 -53.09
C ILE A 54 -0.30 -26.59 -53.78
N VAL A 55 -0.25 -26.32 -55.10
CA VAL A 55 1.00 -26.44 -55.88
C VAL A 55 1.46 -25.14 -56.54
N ALA A 56 0.59 -24.13 -56.67
CA ALA A 56 0.96 -22.86 -57.31
C ALA A 56 0.02 -21.70 -56.95
N HIS A 57 0.45 -20.46 -57.20
CA HIS A 57 -0.41 -19.28 -57.28
C HIS A 57 -0.93 -19.11 -58.72
N THR A 58 -2.21 -18.79 -58.91
CA THR A 58 -2.79 -18.61 -60.26
C THR A 58 -2.70 -17.15 -60.69
N THR A 59 -1.87 -16.87 -61.69
CA THR A 59 -1.62 -15.50 -62.18
C THR A 59 -2.52 -15.07 -63.34
N GLY A 60 -3.21 -16.01 -63.99
CA GLY A 60 -4.15 -15.72 -65.08
C GLY A 60 -4.64 -16.98 -65.79
N ASN A 61 -5.21 -16.82 -66.99
CA ASN A 61 -5.67 -17.95 -67.80
C ASN A 61 -4.51 -18.90 -68.12
N ASN A 62 -4.59 -20.14 -67.61
CA ASN A 62 -3.58 -21.18 -67.78
C ASN A 62 -2.15 -20.70 -67.40
N SER A 63 -2.04 -19.82 -66.40
CA SER A 63 -0.79 -19.20 -65.93
C SER A 63 -0.66 -19.36 -64.43
N TYR A 64 0.49 -19.88 -63.99
CA TYR A 64 0.74 -20.30 -62.62
C TYR A 64 2.18 -20.00 -62.22
N ASP A 65 2.36 -19.47 -61.02
CA ASP A 65 3.66 -19.27 -60.37
C ASP A 65 3.83 -20.36 -59.31
N PHE A 66 4.86 -21.19 -59.43
CA PHE A 66 5.08 -22.34 -58.55
C PHE A 66 6.01 -22.03 -57.36
N GLU A 67 6.65 -20.85 -57.38
CA GLU A 67 7.63 -20.44 -56.37
C GLU A 67 7.38 -18.99 -55.95
N ALA A 68 7.70 -18.69 -54.69
CA ALA A 68 7.57 -17.34 -54.13
C ALA A 68 8.60 -16.37 -54.76
N PRO A 69 8.34 -15.05 -54.79
CA PRO A 69 7.21 -14.35 -54.16
C PRO A 69 5.93 -14.38 -55.00
N PHE A 70 4.80 -14.66 -54.36
CA PHE A 70 3.48 -14.71 -55.00
C PHE A 70 2.81 -13.33 -55.02
N GLY A 71 2.07 -13.05 -56.09
CA GLY A 71 1.57 -11.69 -56.37
C GLY A 71 0.45 -11.19 -55.43
N ASN A 72 -0.34 -12.07 -54.83
CA ASN A 72 -1.43 -11.75 -53.90
C ASN A 72 -1.98 -13.01 -53.20
N ASP A 73 -2.90 -12.82 -52.25
CA ASP A 73 -3.57 -13.88 -51.49
C ASP A 73 -4.92 -14.34 -52.08
N PHE A 74 -5.21 -14.04 -53.36
CA PHE A 74 -6.57 -14.18 -53.88
C PHE A 74 -6.91 -15.57 -54.41
N ASN A 75 -5.91 -16.42 -54.65
CA ASN A 75 -6.12 -17.75 -55.18
C ASN A 75 -4.90 -18.66 -54.94
N PHE A 76 -5.11 -19.95 -55.18
CA PHE A 76 -4.06 -20.95 -55.39
C PHE A 76 -4.53 -21.98 -56.42
N ALA A 77 -3.66 -22.89 -56.86
CA ALA A 77 -4.00 -24.02 -57.71
C ALA A 77 -3.83 -25.34 -56.96
N LEU A 78 -4.81 -26.23 -57.09
CA LEU A 78 -4.76 -27.61 -56.60
C LEU A 78 -4.29 -28.58 -57.66
N ALA A 79 -3.62 -29.65 -57.22
CA ALA A 79 -3.31 -30.83 -58.02
C ALA A 79 -3.43 -32.12 -57.20
N ASP A 80 -3.57 -33.27 -57.87
CA ASP A 80 -3.63 -34.57 -57.19
C ASP A 80 -2.30 -34.99 -56.57
N THR A 81 -1.18 -34.41 -56.99
CA THR A 81 0.16 -34.68 -56.44
C THR A 81 0.90 -33.39 -56.08
N PRO A 82 1.75 -33.38 -55.04
CA PRO A 82 2.32 -32.15 -54.47
C PRO A 82 3.32 -31.41 -55.36
N ASN A 83 3.84 -32.06 -56.41
CA ASN A 83 4.85 -31.50 -57.32
C ASN A 83 4.36 -31.37 -58.77
N GLU A 84 3.04 -31.44 -58.99
CA GLU A 84 2.46 -31.36 -60.33
C GLU A 84 2.65 -29.97 -60.95
N LYS A 85 3.16 -29.94 -62.19
CA LYS A 85 3.41 -28.70 -62.97
C LYS A 85 2.71 -28.70 -64.32
N ASP A 86 2.08 -29.81 -64.71
CA ASP A 86 1.23 -29.87 -65.90
C ASP A 86 -0.04 -29.06 -65.67
N LYS A 87 -0.11 -27.92 -66.36
CA LYS A 87 -1.18 -26.93 -66.22
C LYS A 87 -2.58 -27.49 -66.53
N SER A 88 -2.66 -28.56 -67.33
CA SER A 88 -3.95 -29.21 -67.65
C SER A 88 -4.55 -29.99 -66.48
N LYS A 89 -3.76 -30.24 -65.44
CA LYS A 89 -4.15 -30.97 -64.23
C LYS A 89 -4.28 -30.07 -63.00
N LEU A 90 -4.24 -28.75 -63.20
CA LEU A 90 -4.34 -27.78 -62.12
C LEU A 90 -5.74 -27.19 -62.07
N LEU A 91 -6.34 -27.24 -60.88
CA LEU A 91 -7.63 -26.63 -60.60
C LEU A 91 -7.40 -25.32 -59.82
N PRO A 92 -7.53 -24.14 -60.44
CA PRO A 92 -7.42 -22.88 -59.75
C PRO A 92 -8.62 -22.65 -58.83
N VAL A 93 -8.32 -22.23 -57.60
CA VAL A 93 -9.26 -22.00 -56.50
C VAL A 93 -9.28 -20.52 -56.15
N GLN A 94 -10.43 -19.87 -56.26
CA GLN A 94 -10.60 -18.47 -55.86
C GLN A 94 -10.83 -18.37 -54.34
N LEU A 95 -9.99 -17.61 -53.63
CA LEU A 95 -10.09 -17.39 -52.19
C LEU A 95 -10.90 -16.12 -51.83
N PRO A 96 -12.05 -16.27 -51.14
CA PRO A 96 -12.76 -15.19 -50.47
C PRO A 96 -11.93 -14.60 -49.33
N ALA A 97 -12.22 -13.35 -48.95
CA ALA A 97 -11.46 -12.62 -47.94
C ALA A 97 -11.27 -13.39 -46.61
N SER A 98 -12.27 -14.18 -46.20
CA SER A 98 -12.25 -14.96 -44.95
C SER A 98 -11.15 -16.02 -44.88
N PHE A 99 -10.66 -16.52 -46.02
CA PHE A 99 -9.63 -17.58 -46.06
C PHE A 99 -8.22 -17.06 -46.40
N ARG A 100 -8.09 -15.78 -46.77
CA ARG A 100 -6.82 -15.24 -47.30
C ARG A 100 -5.70 -15.18 -46.26
N ALA A 101 -6.04 -14.85 -45.01
CA ALA A 101 -5.06 -14.77 -43.93
C ALA A 101 -4.38 -16.12 -43.65
N GLU A 102 -5.10 -17.23 -43.86
CA GLU A 102 -4.62 -18.58 -43.53
C GLU A 102 -4.09 -19.36 -44.74
N PHE A 103 -4.72 -19.20 -45.92
CA PHE A 103 -4.43 -19.97 -47.13
C PHE A 103 -3.91 -19.14 -48.30
N GLY A 104 -3.87 -17.82 -48.17
CA GLY A 104 -3.29 -16.94 -49.17
C GLY A 104 -1.78 -17.16 -49.29
N LEU A 105 -1.28 -17.37 -50.51
CA LEU A 105 0.11 -17.74 -50.74
C LEU A 105 1.10 -16.57 -50.62
N GLN A 106 0.68 -15.32 -50.81
CA GLN A 106 1.56 -14.16 -50.56
C GLN A 106 1.88 -14.02 -49.06
N THR A 107 0.87 -14.21 -48.20
CA THR A 107 1.04 -14.20 -46.74
C THR A 107 1.65 -15.51 -46.23
N ASN A 108 1.30 -16.65 -46.83
CA ASN A 108 1.70 -17.99 -46.37
C ASN A 108 2.39 -18.80 -47.49
N PRO A 109 3.61 -18.41 -47.96
CA PRO A 109 4.28 -19.08 -49.06
C PRO A 109 4.65 -20.54 -48.76
N THR A 110 4.76 -20.91 -47.47
CA THR A 110 5.03 -22.28 -47.01
C THR A 110 3.87 -23.26 -47.18
N LYS A 111 2.69 -22.79 -47.65
CA LYS A 111 1.53 -23.65 -47.91
C LYS A 111 1.62 -24.43 -49.21
N ILE A 112 2.58 -24.11 -50.10
CA ILE A 112 2.91 -24.97 -51.23
C ILE A 112 3.28 -26.36 -50.71
N GLY A 113 2.69 -27.40 -51.29
CA GLY A 113 2.83 -28.80 -50.88
C GLY A 113 1.86 -29.24 -49.78
N SER A 114 1.07 -28.35 -49.19
CA SER A 114 0.05 -28.73 -48.21
C SER A 114 -1.14 -29.40 -48.88
N LYS A 115 -1.61 -30.52 -48.31
CA LYS A 115 -2.84 -31.20 -48.75
C LYS A 115 -4.06 -30.54 -48.10
N VAL A 116 -5.10 -30.26 -48.89
CA VAL A 116 -6.33 -29.60 -48.43
C VAL A 116 -7.57 -30.27 -49.02
N GLN A 117 -8.67 -30.14 -48.28
CA GLN A 117 -10.02 -30.34 -48.81
C GLN A 117 -10.68 -28.97 -48.95
N VAL A 118 -11.20 -28.69 -50.13
CA VAL A 118 -11.87 -27.43 -50.47
C VAL A 118 -13.28 -27.72 -50.93
N THR A 119 -14.28 -27.26 -50.18
CA THR A 119 -15.68 -27.33 -50.57
C THR A 119 -16.10 -26.02 -51.21
N GLY A 120 -16.64 -26.06 -52.42
CA GLY A 120 -17.18 -24.87 -53.08
C GLY A 120 -17.93 -25.19 -54.37
N SER A 121 -18.10 -24.18 -55.23
CA SER A 121 -18.76 -24.32 -56.52
C SER A 121 -17.74 -24.62 -57.61
N LEU A 122 -17.92 -25.73 -58.32
CA LEU A 122 -17.15 -26.07 -59.51
C LEU A 122 -17.70 -25.28 -60.69
N GLU A 123 -16.94 -24.28 -61.11
CA GLU A 123 -17.24 -23.42 -62.25
C GLU A 123 -15.95 -22.78 -62.78
N ALA A 124 -15.99 -22.28 -64.01
CA ALA A 124 -14.80 -21.73 -64.64
C ALA A 124 -14.21 -20.54 -63.86
N TYR A 125 -12.91 -20.58 -63.61
CA TYR A 125 -12.12 -19.49 -63.05
C TYR A 125 -10.95 -19.21 -64.00
N PHE A 126 -10.79 -17.95 -64.41
CA PHE A 126 -9.88 -17.58 -65.52
C PHE A 126 -10.09 -18.39 -66.82
N THR A 127 -11.34 -18.71 -67.17
CA THR A 127 -11.73 -19.45 -68.39
C THR A 127 -11.28 -20.92 -68.47
N VAL A 128 -10.69 -21.46 -67.40
CA VAL A 128 -10.42 -22.89 -67.21
C VAL A 128 -11.32 -23.48 -66.12
N PRO A 129 -11.54 -24.80 -66.08
CA PRO A 129 -12.21 -25.45 -64.96
C PRO A 129 -11.61 -25.01 -63.61
N GLY A 130 -12.44 -24.56 -62.67
CA GLY A 130 -11.97 -24.02 -61.39
C GLY A 130 -12.91 -24.29 -60.23
N LEU A 131 -12.53 -23.81 -59.04
CA LEU A 131 -13.37 -23.83 -57.86
C LEU A 131 -13.51 -22.42 -57.31
N LYS A 132 -14.76 -21.96 -57.19
CA LYS A 132 -15.09 -20.61 -56.72
C LYS A 132 -16.00 -20.67 -55.50
N ASN A 133 -16.01 -19.57 -54.76
CA ASN A 133 -16.80 -19.42 -53.53
C ASN A 133 -16.62 -20.59 -52.54
N PRO A 134 -15.38 -20.95 -52.17
CA PRO A 134 -15.17 -21.99 -51.18
C PRO A 134 -15.87 -21.62 -49.87
N THR A 135 -16.64 -22.55 -49.34
CA THR A 135 -17.34 -22.46 -48.06
C THR A 135 -16.55 -23.11 -46.93
N VAL A 136 -15.68 -24.07 -47.27
CA VAL A 136 -14.78 -24.76 -46.34
C VAL A 136 -13.42 -24.94 -47.02
N VAL A 137 -12.34 -24.61 -46.31
CA VAL A 137 -10.97 -25.00 -46.64
C VAL A 137 -10.37 -25.60 -45.39
N THR A 138 -10.04 -26.88 -45.42
CA THR A 138 -9.42 -27.58 -44.30
C THR A 138 -8.10 -28.19 -44.75
N LEU A 139 -7.05 -27.97 -43.96
CA LEU A 139 -5.83 -28.77 -44.09
C LEU A 139 -6.21 -30.23 -43.84
N VAL A 140 -5.82 -31.09 -44.77
CA VAL A 140 -5.82 -32.53 -44.52
C VAL A 140 -4.49 -32.76 -43.83
N ASP A 141 -4.52 -32.95 -42.52
CA ASP A 141 -3.34 -33.38 -41.79
C ASP A 141 -2.89 -34.72 -42.38
N GLU A 142 -1.80 -34.70 -43.16
CA GLU A 142 -0.94 -35.87 -43.25
C GLU A 142 -0.26 -35.98 -41.88
N SER A 143 -0.95 -36.65 -40.95
CA SER A 143 -0.36 -37.10 -39.72
C SER A 143 0.86 -37.96 -40.09
N ASP A 144 2.05 -37.40 -39.97
CA ASP A 144 3.17 -38.20 -39.49
C ASP A 144 2.78 -38.64 -38.06
N PRO A 145 2.50 -39.94 -37.84
CA PRO A 145 1.91 -40.44 -36.60
C PRO A 145 2.91 -40.49 -35.44
N ALA A 146 4.11 -39.92 -35.60
CA ALA A 146 5.14 -39.92 -34.58
C ALA A 146 4.69 -39.12 -33.32
N PRO A 147 4.47 -39.78 -32.17
CA PRO A 147 4.22 -39.08 -30.91
C PRO A 147 5.40 -38.14 -30.55
N LYS A 148 5.15 -37.07 -29.81
CA LYS A 148 6.23 -36.20 -29.32
C LYS A 148 6.93 -36.86 -28.14
N ALA A 149 8.26 -36.83 -28.11
CA ALA A 149 9.03 -37.32 -26.98
C ALA A 149 8.74 -36.48 -25.73
N ALA A 150 8.65 -37.13 -24.57
CA ALA A 150 8.58 -36.49 -23.27
C ALA A 150 9.88 -35.73 -22.98
N GLU A 151 9.76 -34.52 -22.44
CA GLU A 151 10.90 -33.69 -22.06
C GLU A 151 11.83 -34.40 -21.07
N PRO A 152 13.15 -34.14 -21.14
CA PRO A 152 14.05 -34.57 -20.08
C PRO A 152 13.61 -33.95 -18.74
N VAL A 153 13.68 -34.75 -17.68
CA VAL A 153 13.45 -34.36 -16.28
C VAL A 153 14.78 -34.47 -15.53
N SER A 154 15.05 -33.52 -14.65
CA SER A 154 16.24 -33.54 -13.80
C SER A 154 15.95 -34.14 -12.42
N SER A 155 16.90 -34.90 -11.89
CA SER A 155 16.84 -35.47 -10.54
C SER A 155 16.90 -34.43 -9.42
N VAL A 156 17.41 -33.23 -9.70
CA VAL A 156 17.47 -32.11 -8.75
C VAL A 156 16.78 -30.90 -9.39
N PRO A 157 15.78 -30.28 -8.74
CA PRO A 157 15.16 -29.07 -9.24
C PRO A 157 16.19 -27.97 -9.51
N SER A 158 15.98 -27.18 -10.54
CA SER A 158 16.80 -25.99 -10.82
C SER A 158 16.89 -25.07 -9.60
N GLY A 159 18.07 -24.51 -9.33
CA GLY A 159 18.29 -23.60 -8.24
C GLY A 159 19.63 -23.71 -7.55
N ALA A 160 19.65 -23.37 -6.26
CA ALA A 160 20.82 -23.42 -5.40
C ALA A 160 21.26 -24.87 -5.14
N VAL A 161 22.51 -25.20 -5.44
CA VAL A 161 23.11 -26.53 -5.18
C VAL A 161 24.53 -26.39 -4.64
N THR A 162 24.97 -27.37 -3.85
CA THR A 162 26.36 -27.39 -3.36
C THR A 162 27.31 -27.83 -4.49
N SER A 163 28.55 -27.32 -4.49
CA SER A 163 29.58 -27.76 -5.44
C SER A 163 29.82 -29.28 -5.32
N GLY A 164 29.87 -29.96 -6.47
CA GLY A 164 29.95 -31.42 -6.58
C GLY A 164 28.59 -32.14 -6.66
N THR A 165 27.46 -31.40 -6.67
CA THR A 165 26.13 -32.01 -6.87
C THR A 165 26.04 -32.69 -8.23
N THR A 166 25.63 -33.96 -8.26
CA THR A 166 25.47 -34.72 -9.49
C THR A 166 24.02 -34.71 -9.98
N ILE A 167 23.81 -34.24 -11.20
CA ILE A 167 22.50 -34.14 -11.86
C ILE A 167 22.29 -35.33 -12.78
N THR A 168 21.22 -36.08 -12.57
CA THR A 168 20.79 -37.15 -13.46
C THR A 168 19.61 -36.67 -14.31
N LEU A 169 19.67 -36.90 -15.62
CA LEU A 169 18.56 -36.61 -16.54
C LEU A 169 17.85 -37.91 -16.94
N THR A 170 16.51 -37.89 -16.95
CA THR A 170 15.65 -39.03 -17.34
C THR A 170 14.55 -38.56 -18.31
N SER A 171 13.98 -39.47 -19.10
CA SER A 171 12.79 -39.20 -19.93
C SER A 171 11.90 -40.44 -19.93
N ASP A 172 10.59 -40.23 -19.96
CA ASP A 172 9.60 -41.31 -20.06
C ASP A 172 9.44 -41.83 -21.51
N THR A 173 10.17 -41.26 -22.47
CA THR A 173 10.15 -41.70 -23.87
C THR A 173 10.90 -43.02 -24.03
N GLU A 174 10.20 -44.08 -24.41
CA GLU A 174 10.80 -45.39 -24.67
C GLU A 174 11.88 -45.28 -25.76
N ASN A 175 13.08 -45.80 -25.49
CA ASN A 175 14.25 -45.72 -26.37
C ASN A 175 14.73 -44.29 -26.72
N GLY A 176 14.25 -43.26 -26.02
CA GLY A 176 14.68 -41.88 -26.24
C GLY A 176 16.10 -41.60 -25.73
N ALA A 177 16.91 -40.96 -26.55
CA ALA A 177 18.24 -40.48 -26.17
C ALA A 177 18.19 -39.00 -25.79
N ILE A 178 18.74 -38.65 -24.62
CA ILE A 178 18.84 -37.26 -24.16
C ILE A 178 20.15 -36.67 -24.72
N TYR A 179 20.06 -35.50 -25.34
CA TYR A 179 21.18 -34.68 -25.79
C TYR A 179 21.17 -33.35 -25.05
N TYR A 180 22.34 -32.86 -24.63
CA TYR A 180 22.40 -31.65 -23.81
C TYR A 180 23.59 -30.74 -24.12
N THR A 181 23.47 -29.50 -23.67
CA THR A 181 24.50 -28.45 -23.70
C THR A 181 24.58 -27.79 -22.32
N THR A 182 25.75 -27.27 -21.96
CA THR A 182 25.99 -26.55 -20.68
C THR A 182 26.43 -25.10 -20.89
N ASP A 183 26.54 -24.66 -22.14
CA ASP A 183 26.98 -23.32 -22.56
C ASP A 183 25.79 -22.42 -22.97
N GLY A 184 24.56 -22.91 -22.83
CA GLY A 184 23.34 -22.21 -23.17
C GLY A 184 22.91 -22.30 -24.64
N THR A 185 23.66 -22.99 -25.51
CA THR A 185 23.25 -23.26 -26.90
C THR A 185 22.07 -24.24 -26.98
N VAL A 186 21.30 -24.22 -28.07
CA VAL A 186 20.17 -25.14 -28.26
C VAL A 186 20.70 -26.56 -28.52
N PRO A 187 20.30 -27.57 -27.73
CA PRO A 187 20.76 -28.94 -27.95
C PRO A 187 20.12 -29.53 -29.21
N THR A 188 20.90 -30.31 -29.95
CA THR A 188 20.50 -31.07 -31.15
C THR A 188 21.06 -32.48 -31.06
N ILE A 189 20.79 -33.34 -32.06
CA ILE A 189 21.37 -34.68 -32.15
C ILE A 189 22.92 -34.68 -32.20
N ASP A 190 23.53 -33.57 -32.62
CA ASP A 190 24.99 -33.39 -32.66
C ASP A 190 25.57 -32.91 -31.31
N SER A 191 24.72 -32.63 -30.32
CA SER A 191 25.14 -32.23 -28.98
C SER A 191 25.64 -33.42 -28.15
N THR A 192 26.07 -33.15 -26.91
CA THR A 192 26.59 -34.22 -26.06
C THR A 192 25.47 -35.16 -25.66
N ARG A 193 25.57 -36.45 -26.04
CA ARG A 193 24.63 -37.49 -25.61
C ARG A 193 24.82 -37.78 -24.11
N TYR A 194 23.75 -37.64 -23.34
CA TYR A 194 23.74 -37.95 -21.92
C TYR A 194 24.02 -39.44 -21.68
N SER A 195 25.04 -39.75 -20.90
CA SER A 195 25.51 -41.13 -20.65
C SER A 195 25.84 -41.41 -19.17
N GLY A 196 25.76 -40.40 -18.32
CA GLY A 196 26.00 -40.49 -16.88
C GLY A 196 25.78 -39.15 -16.20
N PRO A 197 25.75 -39.11 -14.85
CA PRO A 197 25.44 -37.89 -14.10
C PRO A 197 26.38 -36.73 -14.43
N ILE A 198 25.83 -35.51 -14.45
CA ILE A 198 26.57 -34.27 -14.69
C ILE A 198 26.91 -33.63 -13.34
N GLU A 199 28.20 -33.50 -13.04
CA GLU A 199 28.67 -32.86 -11.80
C GLU A 199 28.68 -31.32 -11.95
N ILE A 200 28.05 -30.62 -11.00
CA ILE A 200 27.98 -29.16 -10.98
C ILE A 200 29.00 -28.61 -9.99
N THR A 201 30.07 -28.00 -10.51
CA THR A 201 31.14 -27.39 -9.70
C THR A 201 31.19 -25.86 -9.77
N LYS A 202 30.42 -25.28 -10.70
CA LYS A 202 30.22 -23.84 -10.94
C LYS A 202 28.81 -23.60 -11.48
N ASP A 203 28.37 -22.35 -11.50
CA ASP A 203 27.08 -21.97 -12.09
C ASP A 203 26.96 -22.52 -13.51
N THR A 204 25.87 -23.26 -13.77
CA THR A 204 25.70 -24.06 -14.98
C THR A 204 24.24 -24.05 -15.43
N THR A 205 24.02 -23.76 -16.71
CA THR A 205 22.70 -23.94 -17.36
C THR A 205 22.75 -25.16 -18.26
N ILE A 206 22.00 -26.19 -17.93
CA ILE A 206 21.83 -27.40 -18.74
C ILE A 206 20.59 -27.20 -19.63
N LYS A 207 20.75 -27.25 -20.94
CA LYS A 207 19.63 -27.39 -21.89
C LYS A 207 19.63 -28.80 -22.44
N ALA A 208 18.49 -29.47 -22.45
CA ALA A 208 18.40 -30.86 -22.88
C ALA A 208 17.17 -31.10 -23.78
N VAL A 209 17.32 -32.01 -24.75
CA VAL A 209 16.26 -32.48 -25.65
C VAL A 209 16.30 -34.00 -25.73
N VAL A 210 15.13 -34.63 -25.86
CA VAL A 210 15.01 -36.07 -26.11
C VAL A 210 14.70 -36.30 -27.58
N ILE A 211 15.50 -37.16 -28.21
CA ILE A 211 15.37 -37.57 -29.61
C ILE A 211 15.22 -39.09 -29.64
N ALA A 212 14.18 -39.58 -30.31
CA ALA A 212 13.87 -41.00 -30.42
C ALA A 212 13.33 -41.32 -31.82
N ASP A 213 13.71 -42.47 -32.38
CA ASP A 213 13.21 -42.91 -33.68
C ASP A 213 11.68 -43.11 -33.66
N GLY A 214 10.98 -42.56 -34.64
CA GLY A 214 9.51 -42.62 -34.69
C GLY A 214 8.81 -41.66 -33.74
N PHE A 215 9.54 -40.74 -33.09
CA PHE A 215 9.00 -39.63 -32.32
C PHE A 215 9.41 -38.29 -32.93
N LYS A 216 8.62 -37.24 -32.66
CA LYS A 216 9.09 -35.86 -32.77
C LYS A 216 9.96 -35.53 -31.56
N ASP A 217 11.02 -34.73 -31.76
CA ASP A 217 11.86 -34.25 -30.66
C ASP A 217 11.02 -33.61 -29.53
N SER A 218 11.46 -33.78 -28.29
CA SER A 218 10.83 -33.11 -27.16
C SER A 218 10.99 -31.59 -27.26
N ASP A 219 10.26 -30.84 -26.44
CA ASP A 219 10.66 -29.46 -26.18
C ASP A 219 12.01 -29.43 -25.43
N ILE A 220 12.70 -28.28 -25.51
CA ILE A 220 13.97 -28.09 -24.82
C ILE A 220 13.71 -27.81 -23.35
N ALA A 221 14.07 -28.74 -22.48
CA ALA A 221 14.08 -28.52 -21.04
C ALA A 221 15.32 -27.69 -20.65
N THR A 222 15.14 -26.68 -19.80
CA THR A 222 16.24 -25.83 -19.30
C THR A 222 16.33 -25.92 -17.78
N PHE A 223 17.49 -26.33 -17.28
CA PHE A 223 17.81 -26.40 -15.85
C PHE A 223 18.95 -25.45 -15.53
N THR A 224 18.78 -24.58 -14.53
CA THR A 224 19.82 -23.63 -14.12
C THR A 224 20.21 -23.89 -12.68
N TYR A 225 21.50 -24.04 -12.44
CA TYR A 225 22.08 -24.35 -11.14
C TYR A 225 23.09 -23.29 -10.73
N TYR A 226 23.00 -22.85 -9.48
CA TYR A 226 23.90 -21.87 -8.87
C TYR A 226 24.66 -22.52 -7.72
N ILE A 227 25.98 -22.30 -7.64
CA ILE A 227 26.77 -22.81 -6.52
C ILE A 227 26.44 -22.03 -5.27
N ALA A 228 25.88 -22.75 -4.31
CA ALA A 228 25.46 -22.23 -3.04
C ALA A 228 26.50 -22.47 -1.96
N LEU A 229 26.67 -21.48 -1.10
CA LEU A 229 27.42 -21.59 0.14
C LEU A 229 26.70 -22.58 1.07
N ASN A 230 27.46 -23.47 1.69
CA ASN A 230 26.96 -24.50 2.58
C ASN A 230 27.52 -24.31 3.99
N GLY A 231 26.79 -24.76 5.00
CA GLY A 231 27.20 -24.66 6.40
C GLY A 231 26.97 -23.29 7.04
N LEU A 232 26.20 -22.42 6.39
CA LEU A 232 25.73 -21.17 7.00
C LEU A 232 24.49 -21.45 7.85
N GLU A 233 24.45 -20.84 9.03
CA GLU A 233 23.27 -20.80 9.90
C GLU A 233 22.51 -19.47 9.72
N ILE A 234 21.33 -19.36 10.32
CA ILE A 234 20.45 -18.19 10.09
C ILE A 234 21.11 -16.89 10.58
N HIS A 235 21.77 -16.90 11.74
CA HIS A 235 22.49 -15.73 12.26
C HIS A 235 23.66 -15.30 11.39
N ASP A 236 24.30 -16.22 10.64
CA ASP A 236 25.33 -15.84 9.67
C ASP A 236 24.70 -15.01 8.53
N ILE A 237 23.55 -15.46 8.04
CA ILE A 237 22.82 -14.81 6.94
C ILE A 237 22.28 -13.45 7.38
N GLN A 238 21.70 -13.36 8.57
CA GLN A 238 21.22 -12.09 9.11
C GLN A 238 22.39 -11.14 9.39
N GLY A 239 23.39 -11.61 10.14
CA GLY A 239 24.51 -10.78 10.56
C GLY A 239 24.11 -9.69 11.57
N ALA A 240 25.10 -8.90 12.01
CA ALA A 240 24.91 -7.78 12.92
C ALA A 240 24.87 -6.45 12.14
N ALA A 241 23.92 -6.34 11.22
CA ALA A 241 23.71 -5.19 10.33
C ALA A 241 22.27 -5.20 9.79
N HIS A 242 21.81 -4.07 9.24
CA HIS A 242 20.49 -3.94 8.56
C HIS A 242 20.45 -4.50 7.14
N TYR A 243 21.55 -5.13 6.71
CA TYR A 243 21.70 -5.72 5.40
C TYR A 243 22.56 -6.96 5.55
N SER A 244 22.09 -8.06 4.98
CA SER A 244 22.77 -9.34 5.02
C SER A 244 24.18 -9.24 4.43
N PRO A 245 25.21 -9.80 5.09
CA PRO A 245 26.54 -9.96 4.50
C PRO A 245 26.56 -10.95 3.32
N TYR A 246 25.46 -11.66 3.08
CA TYR A 246 25.29 -12.63 2.01
C TYR A 246 24.26 -12.18 0.96
N GLU A 247 23.89 -10.90 0.91
CA GLU A 247 22.98 -10.37 -0.11
C GLU A 247 23.41 -10.81 -1.53
N ASN A 248 22.43 -11.28 -2.32
CA ASN A 248 22.57 -11.81 -3.68
C ASN A 248 23.33 -13.14 -3.80
N GLN A 249 23.88 -13.70 -2.72
CA GLN A 249 24.51 -15.02 -2.72
C GLN A 249 23.48 -16.14 -2.65
N TYR A 250 23.84 -17.31 -3.17
CA TYR A 250 23.06 -18.53 -2.99
C TYR A 250 23.53 -19.30 -1.76
N VAL A 251 22.58 -19.79 -0.98
CA VAL A 251 22.81 -20.58 0.24
C VAL A 251 22.08 -21.92 0.13
N ALA A 252 22.66 -22.96 0.72
CA ALA A 252 22.12 -24.31 0.67
C ALA A 252 21.92 -24.88 2.07
N ASN A 253 20.81 -25.61 2.22
CA ASN A 253 20.48 -26.40 3.40
C ASN A 253 20.42 -25.62 4.72
N VAL A 254 20.04 -24.34 4.66
CA VAL A 254 19.83 -23.52 5.86
C VAL A 254 18.66 -24.12 6.64
N GLU A 255 18.92 -24.51 7.90
CA GLU A 255 17.98 -25.28 8.71
C GLU A 255 17.26 -24.39 9.72
N GLY A 256 15.94 -24.57 9.85
CA GLY A 256 15.13 -23.86 10.83
C GLY A 256 13.76 -24.50 11.01
N VAL A 257 13.06 -24.14 12.08
CA VAL A 257 11.66 -24.53 12.31
C VAL A 257 10.73 -23.38 11.92
N VAL A 258 9.65 -23.68 11.20
CA VAL A 258 8.63 -22.70 10.83
C VAL A 258 7.95 -22.18 12.10
N THR A 259 8.09 -20.89 12.37
CA THR A 259 7.52 -20.21 13.55
C THR A 259 6.24 -19.47 13.22
N TYR A 260 6.09 -18.99 11.98
CA TYR A 260 4.91 -18.26 11.52
C TYR A 260 4.69 -18.46 10.02
N VAL A 261 3.44 -18.62 9.60
CA VAL A 261 3.03 -18.70 8.20
C VAL A 261 2.28 -17.42 7.87
N ALA A 262 2.92 -16.50 7.14
CA ALA A 262 2.33 -15.20 6.84
C ALA A 262 1.29 -15.31 5.72
N ASP A 263 1.58 -16.10 4.68
CA ASP A 263 0.64 -16.43 3.61
C ASP A 263 1.09 -17.69 2.87
N ALA A 264 0.43 -18.05 1.75
CA ALA A 264 0.75 -19.25 0.96
C ALA A 264 2.13 -19.22 0.25
N SER A 265 2.86 -18.11 0.33
CA SER A 265 4.18 -17.88 -0.27
C SER A 265 5.25 -17.50 0.75
N ASN A 266 4.89 -16.96 1.91
CA ASN A 266 5.80 -16.40 2.89
C ASN A 266 5.70 -17.11 4.24
N VAL A 267 6.82 -17.60 4.75
CA VAL A 267 6.94 -18.18 6.09
C VAL A 267 8.17 -17.64 6.79
N TYR A 268 8.12 -17.57 8.11
CA TYR A 268 9.30 -17.32 8.95
C TYR A 268 9.79 -18.63 9.53
N ILE A 269 11.10 -18.84 9.47
CA ILE A 269 11.77 -19.95 10.13
C ILE A 269 12.74 -19.40 11.16
N GLN A 270 13.00 -20.17 12.22
CA GLN A 270 13.95 -19.81 13.26
C GLN A 270 14.86 -20.98 13.61
N SER A 271 16.11 -20.69 13.94
CA SER A 271 17.09 -21.70 14.36
C SER A 271 16.64 -22.41 15.64
N LEU A 272 16.84 -23.73 15.68
CA LEU A 272 16.72 -24.54 16.89
C LEU A 272 18.02 -24.56 17.73
N LYS A 273 19.11 -24.03 17.18
CA LYS A 273 20.43 -23.94 17.80
C LYS A 273 20.90 -22.48 17.73
N PRO A 274 20.26 -21.58 18.50
CA PRO A 274 20.65 -20.19 18.48
C PRO A 274 22.09 -20.03 18.98
N ASP A 275 22.79 -19.01 18.48
CA ASP A 275 24.07 -18.59 18.99
C ASP A 275 23.92 -17.84 20.33
N ASN A 276 24.95 -17.11 20.75
CA ASN A 276 24.90 -16.29 21.97
C ASN A 276 25.09 -14.80 21.69
N ASP A 277 25.02 -14.36 20.42
CA ASP A 277 25.17 -12.96 20.07
C ASP A 277 23.79 -12.30 19.96
N PRO A 278 23.43 -11.40 20.91
CA PRO A 278 22.15 -10.70 20.83
C PRO A 278 22.08 -9.70 19.65
N ALA A 279 23.16 -9.47 18.91
CA ALA A 279 23.18 -8.61 17.74
C ALA A 279 22.83 -9.33 16.43
N THR A 280 22.68 -10.66 16.43
CA THR A 280 22.31 -11.42 15.25
C THR A 280 20.96 -12.09 15.44
N SER A 281 20.09 -11.96 14.44
CA SER A 281 18.80 -12.64 14.48
C SER A 281 18.93 -14.14 14.17
N GLU A 282 18.13 -14.94 14.87
CA GLU A 282 17.99 -16.38 14.62
C GLU A 282 16.80 -16.72 13.74
N GLY A 283 16.00 -15.72 13.37
CA GLY A 283 14.84 -15.83 12.51
C GLY A 283 15.10 -15.26 11.12
N ILE A 284 14.42 -15.77 10.10
CA ILE A 284 14.54 -15.28 8.72
C ILE A 284 13.26 -15.52 7.94
N LEU A 285 12.95 -14.61 7.02
CA LEU A 285 11.86 -14.76 6.06
C LEU A 285 12.26 -15.74 4.94
N VAL A 286 11.34 -16.62 4.56
CA VAL A 286 11.50 -17.54 3.43
C VAL A 286 10.35 -17.35 2.45
N TYR A 287 10.69 -17.02 1.20
CA TYR A 287 9.73 -16.96 0.10
C TYR A 287 9.77 -18.22 -0.74
N LYS A 288 8.62 -18.91 -0.82
CA LYS A 288 8.36 -19.98 -1.78
C LYS A 288 6.86 -20.06 -2.05
N ARG A 289 6.45 -19.77 -3.28
CA ARG A 289 5.05 -19.93 -3.71
C ARG A 289 4.54 -21.34 -3.44
N ASN A 290 3.35 -21.44 -2.85
CA ASN A 290 2.66 -22.68 -2.53
C ASN A 290 3.54 -23.64 -1.70
N HIS A 291 4.25 -23.13 -0.71
CA HIS A 291 5.18 -23.93 0.10
C HIS A 291 4.50 -25.07 0.87
N GLY A 292 3.22 -24.92 1.24
CA GLY A 292 2.43 -25.97 1.91
C GLY A 292 2.91 -26.35 3.32
N LEU A 293 3.72 -25.49 3.94
CA LEU A 293 4.29 -25.68 5.28
C LEU A 293 3.33 -25.21 6.37
N SER A 294 3.50 -25.77 7.56
CA SER A 294 2.80 -25.40 8.78
C SER A 294 3.78 -25.00 9.89
N ALA A 295 3.33 -24.21 10.86
CA ALA A 295 4.11 -23.95 12.07
C ALA A 295 4.53 -25.26 12.76
N GLY A 296 5.79 -25.35 13.19
CA GLY A 296 6.39 -26.56 13.76
C GLY A 296 7.05 -27.51 12.74
N ASP A 297 6.97 -27.23 11.43
CA ASP A 297 7.74 -27.97 10.44
C ASP A 297 9.22 -27.55 10.51
N THR A 298 10.13 -28.52 10.65
CA THR A 298 11.57 -28.29 10.50
C THR A 298 11.94 -28.47 9.04
N VAL A 299 12.62 -27.48 8.48
CA VAL A 299 12.94 -27.40 7.05
C VAL A 299 14.41 -27.14 6.81
N LYS A 300 14.89 -27.62 5.66
CA LYS A 300 16.15 -27.19 5.04
C LYS A 300 15.83 -26.41 3.78
N VAL A 301 16.29 -25.17 3.73
CA VAL A 301 15.98 -24.20 2.68
C VAL A 301 17.24 -23.92 1.86
N SER A 302 17.11 -23.95 0.54
CA SER A 302 18.17 -23.52 -0.38
C SER A 302 17.63 -22.49 -1.36
N GLY A 303 18.33 -21.39 -1.55
CA GLY A 303 17.83 -20.26 -2.32
C GLY A 303 18.81 -19.11 -2.39
N GLN A 304 18.35 -18.00 -2.97
CA GLN A 304 19.12 -16.75 -3.00
C GLN A 304 18.77 -15.90 -1.80
N VAL A 305 19.76 -15.35 -1.11
CA VAL A 305 19.54 -14.33 -0.06
C VAL A 305 19.23 -12.99 -0.73
N LYS A 306 18.17 -12.33 -0.30
CA LYS A 306 17.69 -11.06 -0.84
C LYS A 306 17.32 -10.08 0.26
N GLU A 307 17.54 -8.81 -0.04
CA GLU A 307 16.97 -7.70 0.71
C GLU A 307 15.61 -7.35 0.11
N TRP A 308 14.54 -7.68 0.83
CA TRP A 308 13.19 -7.55 0.31
C TRP A 308 12.39 -6.48 1.05
N VAL A 309 12.02 -5.41 0.36
CA VAL A 309 11.11 -4.40 0.89
C VAL A 309 9.67 -4.93 0.79
N LEU A 310 9.09 -5.28 1.94
CA LEU A 310 7.72 -5.77 2.10
C LEU A 310 6.68 -4.69 1.77
N GLU A 311 5.45 -4.85 2.25
CA GLU A 311 4.40 -3.85 2.10
C GLU A 311 4.71 -2.54 2.84
N GLY A 312 4.21 -1.44 2.29
CA GLY A 312 4.51 -0.11 2.77
C GLY A 312 3.84 0.96 1.92
N TYR A 313 4.09 2.22 2.27
CA TYR A 313 3.58 3.37 1.52
C TYR A 313 4.16 3.45 0.10
N SER A 314 3.63 4.36 -0.72
CA SER A 314 4.02 4.50 -2.14
C SER A 314 5.51 4.73 -2.36
N GLU A 315 6.17 5.29 -1.35
CA GLU A 315 7.57 5.70 -1.29
C GLU A 315 8.48 4.67 -0.61
N LYS A 316 7.96 3.50 -0.20
CA LYS A 316 8.67 2.50 0.61
C LYS A 316 10.08 2.18 0.12
N LEU A 317 10.33 2.09 -1.19
CA LEU A 317 11.67 1.83 -1.73
C LEU A 317 12.70 2.93 -1.39
N LYS A 318 12.25 4.11 -0.96
CA LYS A 318 13.07 5.25 -0.53
C LYS A 318 13.11 5.44 0.98
N THR A 319 12.16 4.90 1.72
CA THR A 319 11.98 5.17 3.16
C THR A 319 12.21 3.94 4.03
N ASP A 320 11.84 2.78 3.53
CA ASP A 320 11.73 1.55 4.31
C ASP A 320 13.06 0.78 4.29
N LEU A 321 13.36 0.15 5.43
CA LEU A 321 14.38 -0.90 5.52
C LEU A 321 13.84 -2.16 4.82
N PRO A 322 14.72 -2.94 4.15
CA PRO A 322 14.35 -4.27 3.68
C PRO A 322 14.22 -5.25 4.84
N VAL A 323 13.69 -6.44 4.54
CA VAL A 323 13.80 -7.63 5.39
C VAL A 323 14.70 -8.64 4.68
N THR A 324 15.55 -9.34 5.44
CA THR A 324 16.39 -10.41 4.91
C THR A 324 15.54 -11.64 4.58
N GLU A 325 15.54 -12.04 3.31
CA GLU A 325 14.75 -13.15 2.77
C GLU A 325 15.64 -14.22 2.12
N ILE A 326 15.34 -15.50 2.35
CA ILE A 326 15.77 -16.58 1.44
C ILE A 326 14.67 -16.79 0.39
N ASN A 327 14.97 -16.37 -0.84
CA ASN A 327 14.15 -16.66 -2.01
C ASN A 327 14.37 -18.11 -2.44
N ALA A 328 13.53 -19.01 -1.90
CA ALA A 328 13.82 -20.42 -1.92
C ALA A 328 13.59 -21.07 -3.29
N THR A 329 14.63 -21.78 -3.74
CA THR A 329 14.56 -22.67 -4.90
C THR A 329 14.06 -24.05 -4.49
N SER A 330 14.49 -24.55 -3.32
CA SER A 330 14.05 -25.81 -2.74
C SER A 330 13.81 -25.69 -1.24
N ILE A 331 12.84 -26.47 -0.75
CA ILE A 331 12.56 -26.65 0.67
C ILE A 331 12.38 -28.14 0.90
N THR A 332 13.09 -28.69 1.88
CA THR A 332 12.93 -30.09 2.32
C THR A 332 12.44 -30.10 3.77
N VAL A 333 11.28 -30.68 4.03
CA VAL A 333 10.78 -30.90 5.39
C VAL A 333 11.49 -32.11 5.99
N THR A 334 12.17 -31.93 7.12
CA THR A 334 12.93 -32.99 7.81
C THR A 334 12.18 -33.54 9.03
N ALA A 335 11.30 -32.75 9.62
CA ALA A 335 10.41 -33.15 10.71
C ALA A 335 9.16 -32.26 10.73
N THR A 336 8.07 -32.75 11.33
CA THR A 336 6.81 -31.99 11.49
C THR A 336 6.39 -31.97 12.96
N GLY A 337 5.53 -31.02 13.34
CA GLY A 337 4.96 -30.92 14.68
C GLY A 337 5.99 -30.69 15.81
N GLN A 338 7.12 -30.06 15.50
CA GLN A 338 8.14 -29.73 16.49
C GLN A 338 7.68 -28.60 17.41
N ALA A 339 8.19 -28.60 18.64
CA ALA A 339 8.01 -27.48 19.54
C ALA A 339 8.70 -26.23 18.98
N LEU A 340 8.04 -25.08 19.09
CA LEU A 340 8.62 -23.81 18.67
C LEU A 340 9.75 -23.38 19.63
N PRO A 341 10.73 -22.58 19.16
CA PRO A 341 11.72 -21.98 20.02
C PRO A 341 11.06 -21.16 21.12
N LYS A 342 11.74 -21.02 22.27
CA LYS A 342 11.23 -20.17 23.35
C LYS A 342 11.20 -18.71 22.87
N PRO A 343 10.05 -18.01 22.93
CA PRO A 343 9.97 -16.64 22.47
C PRO A 343 10.89 -15.70 23.26
N VAL A 344 11.54 -14.77 22.56
CA VAL A 344 12.36 -13.71 23.17
C VAL A 344 11.46 -12.64 23.78
N GLU A 345 11.71 -12.27 25.02
CA GLU A 345 10.89 -11.26 25.71
C GLU A 345 11.33 -9.85 25.35
N ILE A 346 10.44 -9.09 24.71
CA ILE A 346 10.66 -7.65 24.46
C ILE A 346 10.17 -6.86 25.67
N SER A 347 11.12 -6.27 26.40
CA SER A 347 10.84 -5.30 27.47
C SER A 347 12.10 -4.55 27.90
N PRO A 348 11.96 -3.43 28.62
CA PRO A 348 13.12 -2.72 29.18
C PRO A 348 13.93 -3.56 30.17
N LEU A 349 13.31 -4.57 30.82
CA LEU A 349 14.03 -5.51 31.69
C LEU A 349 14.96 -6.45 30.92
N LYS A 350 14.82 -6.50 29.60
CA LYS A 350 15.58 -7.32 28.66
C LYS A 350 16.42 -6.50 27.70
N GLY A 351 16.67 -5.23 28.04
CA GLY A 351 17.56 -4.36 27.27
C GLY A 351 16.91 -3.64 26.10
N GLN A 352 15.58 -3.68 25.95
CA GLN A 352 14.87 -2.86 24.96
C GLN A 352 15.20 -1.37 25.18
N PRO A 353 15.76 -0.66 24.18
CA PRO A 353 15.98 0.78 24.26
C PRO A 353 14.68 1.56 24.44
N THR A 354 14.71 2.61 25.26
CA THR A 354 13.51 3.41 25.62
C THR A 354 13.69 4.91 25.40
N LYS A 355 14.67 5.31 24.57
CA LYS A 355 14.94 6.74 24.32
C LYS A 355 15.51 7.02 22.93
N ILE A 356 16.52 6.25 22.53
CA ILE A 356 17.25 6.47 21.29
C ILE A 356 16.72 5.51 20.23
N ILE A 357 16.37 6.04 19.05
CA ILE A 357 16.07 5.23 17.87
C ILE A 357 17.37 4.88 17.17
N ASP A 358 18.13 5.90 16.78
CA ASP A 358 19.49 5.83 16.24
C ASP A 358 20.21 7.12 16.67
N ASN A 359 21.50 7.03 17.01
CA ASN A 359 22.29 8.22 17.34
C ASN A 359 23.57 8.40 16.52
N ASP A 360 23.87 7.46 15.61
CA ASP A 360 25.11 7.46 14.84
C ASP A 360 24.93 7.27 13.34
N GLN A 361 23.69 7.35 12.84
CA GLN A 361 23.32 7.27 11.43
C GLN A 361 23.75 5.95 10.80
N PHE A 362 23.47 4.84 11.50
CA PHE A 362 23.83 3.47 11.11
C PHE A 362 25.34 3.22 10.94
N THR A 363 26.21 4.03 11.56
CA THR A 363 27.66 3.82 11.43
C THR A 363 28.15 2.68 12.32
N LYS A 364 27.39 2.32 13.35
CA LYS A 364 27.61 1.14 14.19
C LYS A 364 26.28 0.43 14.41
N PHE A 365 26.32 -0.90 14.40
CA PHE A 365 25.19 -1.72 14.84
C PHE A 365 25.32 -1.98 16.36
N ASP A 366 24.52 -1.31 17.17
CA ASP A 366 24.47 -1.36 18.64
C ASP A 366 23.03 -1.50 19.18
N PRO A 367 22.47 -2.72 19.17
CA PRO A 367 21.11 -3.01 19.67
C PRO A 367 20.91 -2.75 21.17
N ARG A 368 21.97 -2.43 21.92
CA ARG A 368 21.84 -2.07 23.34
C ARG A 368 21.53 -0.59 23.54
N GLN A 369 21.85 0.23 22.55
CA GLN A 369 21.68 1.68 22.59
C GLN A 369 20.54 2.11 21.66
N ASP A 370 20.50 1.55 20.46
CA ASP A 370 19.66 2.03 19.36
C ASP A 370 18.46 1.12 19.17
N GLY A 371 17.27 1.71 19.26
CA GLY A 371 16.01 0.99 19.11
C GLY A 371 15.83 0.38 17.73
N ILE A 372 16.36 1.02 16.68
CA ILE A 372 16.27 0.51 15.30
C ILE A 372 17.09 -0.80 15.19
N ASP A 373 18.33 -0.80 15.67
CA ASP A 373 19.21 -1.97 15.72
C ASP A 373 18.65 -3.09 16.60
N TYR A 374 18.01 -2.73 17.73
CA TYR A 374 17.40 -3.70 18.65
C TYR A 374 16.29 -4.52 17.98
N TYR A 375 15.46 -3.88 17.15
CA TYR A 375 14.40 -4.61 16.45
C TYR A 375 14.94 -5.35 15.22
N GLU A 376 15.95 -4.80 14.55
CA GLU A 376 16.67 -5.48 13.48
C GLU A 376 17.32 -6.78 13.97
N SER A 377 17.95 -6.76 15.15
CA SER A 377 18.56 -7.95 15.75
C SER A 377 17.53 -9.01 16.18
N LEU A 378 16.24 -8.71 16.07
CA LEU A 378 15.12 -9.62 16.32
C LEU A 378 14.34 -9.97 15.05
N GLU A 379 14.75 -9.50 13.87
CA GLU A 379 14.03 -9.68 12.61
C GLU A 379 13.69 -11.16 12.36
N GLY A 380 12.42 -11.49 12.14
CA GLY A 380 11.96 -12.85 11.90
C GLY A 380 11.96 -13.76 13.13
N MET A 381 12.41 -13.30 14.29
CA MET A 381 12.37 -14.09 15.53
C MET A 381 10.98 -14.12 16.15
N LEU A 382 10.64 -15.26 16.74
CA LEU A 382 9.50 -15.42 17.62
C LEU A 382 9.77 -14.67 18.94
N VAL A 383 8.94 -13.68 19.22
CA VAL A 383 9.01 -12.81 20.39
C VAL A 383 7.75 -12.92 21.24
N LYS A 384 7.85 -12.46 22.48
CA LYS A 384 6.70 -12.28 23.39
C LYS A 384 6.70 -10.89 24.01
N VAL A 385 5.50 -10.32 24.10
CA VAL A 385 5.23 -9.09 24.84
C VAL A 385 4.42 -9.47 26.08
N ALA A 386 5.00 -9.23 27.26
CA ALA A 386 4.39 -9.69 28.51
C ALA A 386 3.21 -8.78 28.93
N LYS A 387 2.00 -9.34 29.00
CA LYS A 387 0.74 -8.65 29.36
C LYS A 387 0.65 -7.20 28.86
N PRO A 388 0.64 -7.02 27.52
CA PRO A 388 0.80 -5.70 26.93
C PRO A 388 -0.27 -4.71 27.41
N LYS A 389 0.14 -3.44 27.52
CA LYS A 389 -0.74 -2.30 27.77
C LYS A 389 -0.93 -1.56 26.46
N VAL A 390 -2.18 -1.25 26.12
CA VAL A 390 -2.53 -0.49 24.91
C VAL A 390 -2.25 0.99 25.16
N ILE A 391 -1.42 1.61 24.31
CA ILE A 391 -0.94 2.99 24.49
C ILE A 391 -1.57 4.00 23.53
N ALA A 392 -2.19 3.53 22.44
CA ALA A 392 -2.98 4.32 21.50
C ALA A 392 -4.17 3.48 21.01
N PRO A 393 -5.24 4.10 20.47
CA PRO A 393 -6.31 3.37 19.79
C PRO A 393 -5.78 2.45 18.70
N GLN A 394 -6.39 1.27 18.55
CA GLN A 394 -6.14 0.40 17.41
C GLN A 394 -6.42 1.16 16.12
N ASP A 395 -5.62 0.87 15.08
CA ASP A 395 -5.86 1.37 13.74
C ASP A 395 -5.41 0.33 12.70
N TYR A 396 -6.17 0.13 11.63
CA TYR A 396 -5.85 -0.82 10.54
C TYR A 396 -5.49 -2.27 10.93
N GLY A 397 -5.95 -2.77 12.08
CA GLY A 397 -5.52 -4.09 12.58
C GLY A 397 -4.22 -4.07 13.38
N GLU A 398 -3.71 -2.89 13.68
CA GLU A 398 -2.50 -2.67 14.49
C GLU A 398 -2.85 -2.29 15.92
N LEU A 399 -2.31 -3.06 16.87
CA LEU A 399 -2.34 -2.74 18.29
C LEU A 399 -1.05 -2.03 18.69
N TYR A 400 -1.17 -0.78 19.11
CA TYR A 400 -0.05 -0.04 19.67
C TYR A 400 0.09 -0.33 21.16
N VAL A 401 1.16 -1.00 21.55
CA VAL A 401 1.34 -1.49 22.92
C VAL A 401 2.74 -1.25 23.46
N VAL A 402 2.85 -1.43 24.77
CA VAL A 402 4.13 -1.68 25.46
C VAL A 402 3.99 -2.87 26.40
N SER A 403 5.12 -3.48 26.77
CA SER A 403 5.12 -4.52 27.80
C SER A 403 4.57 -4.00 29.14
N LYS A 404 4.08 -4.89 30.01
CA LYS A 404 3.65 -4.51 31.37
C LYS A 404 4.75 -3.80 32.17
N TYR A 405 6.02 -4.10 31.89
CA TYR A 405 7.19 -3.56 32.58
C TYR A 405 7.61 -2.17 32.08
N THR A 406 7.15 -1.76 30.91
CA THR A 406 7.50 -0.46 30.32
C THR A 406 6.74 0.66 31.02
N PRO A 407 7.39 1.67 31.60
CA PRO A 407 6.69 2.81 32.18
C PRO A 407 5.93 3.60 31.10
N VAL A 408 4.79 4.16 31.46
CA VAL A 408 4.00 5.06 30.60
C VAL A 408 4.05 6.46 31.18
N ASN A 409 3.96 7.49 30.34
CA ASN A 409 4.26 8.87 30.74
C ASN A 409 3.03 9.81 30.70
N THR A 410 1.82 9.28 30.46
CA THR A 410 0.56 10.06 30.51
C THR A 410 -0.46 9.51 31.52
N LEU A 411 -1.44 10.34 31.89
CA LEU A 411 -2.57 9.95 32.74
C LEU A 411 -3.46 8.91 32.06
N ALA A 412 -3.64 8.99 30.74
CA ALA A 412 -4.34 8.00 29.94
C ALA A 412 -3.63 6.63 29.85
N LYS A 413 -2.37 6.53 30.33
CA LYS A 413 -1.52 5.34 30.24
C LYS A 413 -0.96 5.08 28.83
N GLY A 414 -0.74 6.13 28.05
CA GLY A 414 -0.04 6.09 26.77
C GLY A 414 1.41 6.59 26.85
N LEU A 415 2.07 6.67 25.69
CA LEU A 415 3.42 7.23 25.52
C LEU A 415 3.35 8.52 24.71
N ARG A 416 3.78 9.62 25.31
CA ARG A 416 3.88 10.94 24.69
C ARG A 416 5.28 11.22 24.20
N ILE A 417 5.40 11.77 22.99
CA ILE A 417 6.68 12.27 22.45
C ILE A 417 7.21 13.44 23.28
N LYS A 418 8.54 13.51 23.42
CA LYS A 418 9.30 14.62 24.02
C LYS A 418 10.42 15.05 23.07
N GLU A 419 11.02 16.21 23.33
CA GLU A 419 12.13 16.76 22.52
C GLU A 419 13.32 15.79 22.38
N ASP A 420 13.56 14.96 23.39
CA ASP A 420 14.69 14.03 23.46
C ASP A 420 14.28 12.55 23.48
N ASP A 421 13.02 12.23 23.19
CA ASP A 421 12.47 10.87 23.31
C ASP A 421 11.25 10.68 22.39
N PHE A 422 11.45 9.86 21.36
CA PHE A 422 10.44 9.50 20.36
C PHE A 422 9.88 8.08 20.58
N ASN A 423 10.01 7.56 21.80
CA ASN A 423 9.42 6.31 22.28
C ASN A 423 9.81 5.08 21.46
N PRO A 424 11.12 4.75 21.32
CA PRO A 424 11.53 3.53 20.61
C PRO A 424 10.98 2.24 21.25
N GLU A 425 10.54 2.29 22.50
CA GLU A 425 9.98 1.15 23.22
C GLU A 425 8.53 0.82 22.85
N ARG A 426 7.87 1.64 22.01
CA ARG A 426 6.55 1.32 21.49
C ARG A 426 6.63 0.11 20.56
N LEU A 427 5.60 -0.72 20.61
CA LEU A 427 5.48 -1.91 19.78
C LEU A 427 4.19 -1.83 18.97
N ILE A 428 4.25 -2.31 17.73
CA ILE A 428 3.09 -2.49 16.87
C ILE A 428 2.86 -4.00 16.76
N ILE A 429 1.72 -4.49 17.23
CA ILE A 429 1.29 -5.87 16.99
C ILE A 429 0.27 -5.83 15.86
N ASP A 430 0.60 -6.41 14.72
CA ASP A 430 -0.31 -6.56 13.59
C ASP A 430 -1.08 -7.87 13.75
N ILE A 431 -2.41 -7.75 13.82
CA ILE A 431 -3.33 -8.87 14.00
C ILE A 431 -4.24 -9.07 12.79
N ASP A 432 -4.04 -8.30 11.72
CA ASP A 432 -4.84 -8.29 10.48
C ASP A 432 -6.37 -8.26 10.72
N ASP A 433 -6.79 -7.60 11.80
CA ASP A 433 -8.21 -7.41 12.12
C ASP A 433 -8.52 -5.95 12.47
N SER A 434 -8.96 -5.21 11.45
CA SER A 434 -9.37 -3.81 11.61
C SER A 434 -10.61 -3.63 12.50
N SER A 435 -11.37 -4.69 12.79
CA SER A 435 -12.58 -4.62 13.63
C SER A 435 -12.30 -4.80 15.12
N PHE A 436 -11.07 -5.14 15.50
CA PHE A 436 -10.70 -5.32 16.90
C PHE A 436 -10.75 -3.99 17.66
N VAL A 437 -11.55 -3.94 18.73
CA VAL A 437 -11.77 -2.72 19.51
C VAL A 437 -10.81 -2.66 20.69
N ALA A 438 -9.82 -1.76 20.63
CA ALA A 438 -8.91 -1.47 21.72
C ALA A 438 -8.53 0.02 21.76
N LYS A 439 -8.50 0.60 22.96
CA LYS A 439 -8.14 2.00 23.18
C LYS A 439 -7.00 2.16 24.19
N THR A 440 -6.42 3.35 24.23
CA THR A 440 -5.41 3.70 25.23
C THR A 440 -5.89 3.38 26.65
N GLY A 441 -5.02 2.73 27.42
CA GLY A 441 -5.28 2.35 28.80
C GLY A 441 -5.94 0.99 28.99
N ASP A 442 -6.35 0.32 27.91
CA ASP A 442 -6.69 -1.11 27.95
C ASP A 442 -5.42 -1.97 28.19
N SER A 443 -5.59 -3.23 28.56
CA SER A 443 -4.47 -4.15 28.81
C SER A 443 -4.85 -5.60 28.57
N PHE A 444 -3.90 -6.40 28.13
CA PHE A 444 -4.10 -7.83 27.92
C PHE A 444 -3.86 -8.65 29.19
N THR A 445 -4.66 -9.70 29.39
CA THR A 445 -4.60 -10.56 30.59
C THR A 445 -3.42 -11.55 30.58
N GLY A 446 -2.97 -11.91 29.38
CA GLY A 446 -1.86 -12.84 29.09
C GLY A 446 -0.79 -12.20 28.21
N ASP A 447 0.24 -12.98 27.90
CA ASP A 447 1.32 -12.55 27.01
C ASP A 447 0.87 -12.70 25.54
N ILE A 448 1.31 -11.81 24.66
CA ILE A 448 1.13 -11.96 23.21
C ILE A 448 2.45 -12.46 22.62
N THR A 449 2.38 -13.47 21.77
CA THR A 449 3.52 -14.01 21.00
C THR A 449 3.32 -13.75 19.52
N GLY A 450 4.41 -13.48 18.81
CA GLY A 450 4.38 -13.24 17.37
C GLY A 450 5.78 -13.16 16.80
N VAL A 451 5.90 -12.93 15.49
CA VAL A 451 7.20 -12.81 14.81
C VAL A 451 7.48 -11.36 14.44
N VAL A 452 8.70 -10.88 14.69
CA VAL A 452 9.12 -9.53 14.28
C VAL A 452 9.29 -9.46 12.77
N SER A 453 8.76 -8.41 12.17
CA SER A 453 8.93 -8.08 10.76
C SER A 453 9.01 -6.56 10.60
N TYR A 454 9.11 -6.09 9.36
CA TYR A 454 9.17 -4.68 9.03
C TYR A 454 8.22 -4.36 7.87
N GLY A 455 7.51 -3.24 7.96
CA GLY A 455 6.65 -2.74 6.91
C GLY A 455 6.02 -1.40 7.29
N PHE A 456 5.53 -0.65 6.30
CA PHE A 456 4.97 0.69 6.51
C PHE A 456 5.88 1.59 7.37
N SER A 457 7.18 1.52 7.08
CA SER A 457 8.23 2.26 7.77
C SER A 457 8.39 2.00 9.29
N ASN A 458 7.95 0.82 9.77
CA ASN A 458 7.99 0.45 11.17
C ASN A 458 8.30 -1.04 11.37
N TYR A 459 8.94 -1.38 12.49
CA TYR A 459 8.95 -2.76 13.00
C TYR A 459 7.58 -3.13 13.55
N ARG A 460 7.15 -4.35 13.24
CA ARG A 460 5.83 -4.90 13.56
C ARG A 460 6.00 -6.32 14.10
N ILE A 461 5.07 -6.76 14.94
CA ILE A 461 4.99 -8.13 15.46
C ILE A 461 3.74 -8.75 14.86
N PHE A 462 3.91 -9.73 13.97
CA PHE A 462 2.79 -10.45 13.37
C PHE A 462 2.29 -11.50 14.36
N ALA A 463 1.01 -11.40 14.73
CA ALA A 463 0.36 -12.29 15.68
C ALA A 463 -1.06 -12.61 15.23
N ASP A 464 -1.48 -13.87 15.34
CA ASP A 464 -2.83 -14.27 14.96
C ASP A 464 -3.85 -13.75 15.98
N HIS A 465 -4.90 -13.04 15.51
CA HIS A 465 -6.00 -12.58 16.37
C HIS A 465 -6.58 -13.72 17.24
N GLU A 466 -6.79 -14.90 16.68
CA GLU A 466 -7.35 -16.06 17.39
C GLU A 466 -6.51 -16.54 18.59
N THR A 467 -5.24 -16.13 18.66
CA THR A 467 -4.32 -16.49 19.76
C THR A 467 -4.21 -15.41 20.83
N LEU A 468 -4.84 -14.25 20.64
CA LEU A 468 -4.76 -13.16 21.59
C LEU A 468 -5.43 -13.53 22.92
N PRO A 469 -4.80 -13.18 24.07
CA PRO A 469 -5.44 -13.30 25.36
C PRO A 469 -6.56 -12.27 25.52
N ASP A 470 -7.43 -12.45 26.53
CA ASP A 470 -8.52 -11.52 26.78
C ASP A 470 -8.01 -10.09 26.97
N LEU A 471 -8.66 -9.14 26.27
CA LEU A 471 -8.48 -7.72 26.49
C LEU A 471 -9.29 -7.28 27.72
N LYS A 472 -8.61 -6.66 28.67
CA LYS A 472 -9.21 -5.99 29.81
C LYS A 472 -9.34 -4.50 29.53
N GLU A 473 -10.58 -4.05 29.46
CA GLU A 473 -10.90 -2.64 29.26
C GLU A 473 -10.39 -1.77 30.42
N GLY A 474 -9.77 -0.66 30.05
CA GLY A 474 -9.33 0.41 30.94
C GLY A 474 -10.49 1.21 31.53
N LYS A 475 -10.16 2.15 32.41
CA LYS A 475 -11.15 3.03 33.07
C LYS A 475 -11.32 4.38 32.38
N LEU A 476 -10.62 4.60 31.27
CA LEU A 476 -10.61 5.87 30.56
C LEU A 476 -12.00 6.17 29.99
N LYS A 477 -12.46 7.40 30.15
CA LYS A 477 -13.77 7.87 29.67
C LYS A 477 -13.62 9.26 29.06
N GLN A 478 -14.41 9.56 28.05
CA GLN A 478 -14.46 10.87 27.43
C GLN A 478 -14.73 11.95 28.49
N GLU A 479 -13.89 12.98 28.50
CA GLU A 479 -13.90 14.02 29.52
C GLU A 479 -14.91 15.13 29.25
N LYS A 480 -15.16 15.93 30.29
CA LYS A 480 -15.88 17.21 30.20
C LYS A 480 -15.05 18.27 30.88
N THR A 481 -14.92 19.43 30.22
CA THR A 481 -14.14 20.54 30.77
C THR A 481 -14.67 20.95 32.14
N LYS A 482 -13.73 21.35 33.01
CA LYS A 482 -14.06 21.96 34.30
C LYS A 482 -14.32 23.46 34.20
N LEU A 483 -14.01 24.07 33.05
CA LEU A 483 -14.23 25.49 32.82
C LEU A 483 -15.74 25.76 32.65
N LYS A 484 -16.25 26.70 33.43
CA LYS A 484 -17.68 27.04 33.45
C LYS A 484 -17.94 28.42 32.92
N GLN A 485 -18.99 28.57 32.12
CA GLN A 485 -19.46 29.86 31.66
C GLN A 485 -19.62 30.85 32.83
N HIS A 486 -19.16 32.08 32.62
CA HIS A 486 -19.19 33.13 33.63
C HIS A 486 -19.32 34.50 32.96
N ALA A 487 -20.17 35.38 33.49
CA ALA A 487 -20.52 36.66 32.85
C ALA A 487 -19.32 37.57 32.53
N LYS A 488 -18.25 37.50 33.33
CA LYS A 488 -17.02 38.31 33.16
C LYS A 488 -15.86 37.58 32.50
N LYS A 489 -16.03 36.32 32.10
CA LYS A 489 -14.94 35.51 31.53
C LYS A 489 -15.33 34.99 30.16
N LEU A 490 -14.41 35.12 29.22
CA LEU A 490 -14.56 34.62 27.86
C LEU A 490 -14.01 33.19 27.79
N ILE A 491 -14.78 32.27 27.21
CA ILE A 491 -14.31 30.92 26.87
C ILE A 491 -14.04 30.84 25.37
N VAL A 492 -12.81 30.50 25.00
CA VAL A 492 -12.39 30.35 23.60
C VAL A 492 -11.81 28.96 23.39
N ALA A 493 -12.32 28.23 22.39
CA ALA A 493 -11.88 26.87 22.07
C ALA A 493 -11.25 26.80 20.67
N SER A 494 -10.38 25.80 20.50
CA SER A 494 -9.86 25.32 19.23
C SER A 494 -10.35 23.90 19.04
N TYR A 495 -10.94 23.59 17.87
CA TYR A 495 -11.37 22.22 17.58
C TYR A 495 -11.18 21.88 16.10
N ASN A 496 -10.33 20.91 15.83
CA ASN A 496 -10.25 20.25 14.54
C ASN A 496 -11.41 19.25 14.40
N VAL A 497 -12.28 19.45 13.41
CA VAL A 497 -13.49 18.64 13.21
C VAL A 497 -13.34 17.56 12.12
N GLU A 498 -12.11 17.36 11.63
CA GLU A 498 -11.69 16.27 10.74
C GLU A 498 -12.55 16.12 9.47
N ASN A 499 -12.21 16.88 8.42
CA ASN A 499 -12.85 16.87 7.10
C ASN A 499 -14.38 17.01 7.14
N PHE A 500 -14.90 17.98 7.90
CA PHE A 500 -16.34 18.10 8.17
C PHE A 500 -17.11 18.82 7.06
N SER A 501 -18.19 18.23 6.55
CA SER A 501 -19.10 18.83 5.56
C SER A 501 -20.52 18.29 5.74
N PRO A 502 -21.53 18.77 4.98
CA PRO A 502 -22.87 18.15 4.96
C PRO A 502 -22.87 16.69 4.49
N LYS A 503 -21.78 16.21 3.87
CA LYS A 503 -21.62 14.80 3.49
C LYS A 503 -21.10 13.92 4.62
N THR A 504 -20.64 14.52 5.72
CA THR A 504 -20.27 13.77 6.94
C THR A 504 -21.49 13.05 7.50
N SER A 505 -21.29 11.85 8.04
CA SER A 505 -22.38 11.05 8.60
C SER A 505 -23.06 11.80 9.75
N MET A 506 -24.39 11.67 9.87
CA MET A 506 -25.13 12.31 10.96
C MET A 506 -24.66 11.82 12.35
N GLU A 507 -24.14 10.59 12.44
CA GLU A 507 -23.53 10.08 13.66
C GLU A 507 -22.32 10.91 14.07
N LYS A 508 -21.35 11.14 13.16
CA LYS A 508 -20.18 11.99 13.44
C LYS A 508 -20.60 13.43 13.71
N THR A 509 -21.54 13.98 12.94
CA THR A 509 -22.12 15.32 13.18
C THR A 509 -22.69 15.44 14.60
N THR A 510 -23.45 14.44 15.06
CA THR A 510 -24.03 14.41 16.40
C THR A 510 -22.95 14.32 17.47
N LYS A 511 -21.92 13.49 17.28
CA LYS A 511 -20.78 13.38 18.23
C LYS A 511 -20.02 14.71 18.33
N LEU A 512 -19.73 15.38 17.21
CA LEU A 512 -19.08 16.71 17.20
C LEU A 512 -19.94 17.78 17.88
N ALA A 513 -21.24 17.82 17.58
CA ALA A 513 -22.17 18.75 18.19
C ALA A 513 -22.30 18.54 19.70
N LYS A 514 -22.36 17.27 20.14
CA LYS A 514 -22.36 16.90 21.56
C LYS A 514 -21.06 17.31 22.25
N ALA A 515 -19.91 17.11 21.60
CA ALA A 515 -18.64 17.57 22.12
C ALA A 515 -18.66 19.08 22.42
N ILE A 516 -19.22 19.89 21.51
CA ILE A 516 -19.33 21.35 21.70
C ILE A 516 -20.36 21.71 22.78
N ALA A 517 -21.56 21.12 22.72
CA ALA A 517 -22.67 21.46 23.61
C ALA A 517 -22.46 20.98 25.05
N GLU A 518 -21.87 19.80 25.24
CA GLU A 518 -21.77 19.13 26.53
C GLU A 518 -20.34 19.06 27.06
N ASN A 519 -19.39 18.51 26.30
CA ASN A 519 -18.02 18.25 26.76
C ASN A 519 -17.20 19.53 26.90
N LEU A 520 -17.32 20.46 25.94
CA LEU A 520 -16.67 21.77 25.93
C LEU A 520 -17.47 22.84 26.67
N ASN A 521 -18.68 22.50 27.12
CA ASN A 521 -19.54 23.37 27.91
C ASN A 521 -19.85 24.72 27.21
N GLN A 522 -20.17 24.65 25.91
CA GLN A 522 -20.66 25.76 25.09
C GLN A 522 -19.72 26.98 25.08
N PRO A 523 -18.52 26.89 24.45
CA PRO A 523 -17.58 28.01 24.36
C PRO A 523 -18.20 29.27 23.75
N ASP A 524 -17.71 30.46 24.11
CA ASP A 524 -18.22 31.71 23.53
C ASP A 524 -17.74 31.89 22.09
N ILE A 525 -16.51 31.47 21.80
CA ILE A 525 -15.88 31.48 20.47
C ILE A 525 -15.20 30.12 20.27
N ILE A 526 -15.35 29.53 19.09
CA ILE A 526 -14.69 28.28 18.69
C ILE A 526 -13.99 28.54 17.36
N GLY A 527 -12.67 28.43 17.33
CA GLY A 527 -11.93 28.31 16.08
C GLY A 527 -11.99 26.88 15.58
N LEU A 528 -12.54 26.70 14.38
CA LEU A 528 -12.65 25.41 13.72
C LEU A 528 -11.56 25.30 12.64
N THR A 529 -10.90 24.14 12.61
CA THR A 529 -10.08 23.71 11.46
C THR A 529 -10.77 22.54 10.76
N GLU A 530 -10.31 22.16 9.57
CA GLU A 530 -10.84 20.99 8.85
C GLU A 530 -12.32 21.12 8.41
N ILE A 531 -12.81 22.36 8.20
CA ILE A 531 -14.13 22.59 7.61
C ILE A 531 -14.05 22.43 6.09
N GLN A 532 -14.94 21.59 5.57
CA GLN A 532 -15.39 21.25 4.21
C GLN A 532 -16.15 22.38 3.47
N ASP A 533 -16.13 22.44 2.14
CA ASP A 533 -17.18 23.16 1.40
C ASP A 533 -18.44 22.29 1.44
N ASN A 534 -19.55 22.83 0.94
CA ASN A 534 -20.86 22.20 1.06
C ASN A 534 -20.92 20.80 0.40
N ASP A 535 -20.02 20.52 -0.54
CA ASP A 535 -19.91 19.27 -1.27
C ASP A 535 -18.70 18.40 -0.87
N GLY A 536 -17.99 18.77 0.19
CA GLY A 536 -16.89 18.00 0.76
C GLY A 536 -15.75 17.78 -0.23
N ALA A 537 -15.12 16.60 -0.25
CA ALA A 537 -14.00 16.32 -1.17
C ALA A 537 -14.37 16.23 -2.68
N THR A 538 -15.55 16.71 -3.09
CA THR A 538 -15.94 16.74 -4.51
C THR A 538 -15.34 17.96 -5.17
N ASN A 539 -14.47 17.77 -6.17
CA ASN A 539 -13.85 18.88 -6.89
C ASN A 539 -14.82 19.53 -7.91
N SER A 540 -15.86 20.23 -7.42
CA SER A 540 -16.89 20.86 -8.25
C SER A 540 -16.58 22.30 -8.66
N GLY A 541 -15.59 22.93 -8.03
CA GLY A 541 -15.32 24.36 -8.14
C GLY A 541 -16.10 25.22 -7.15
N ASN A 542 -17.04 24.65 -6.40
CA ASN A 542 -17.66 25.30 -5.25
C ASN A 542 -16.65 25.46 -4.11
N THR A 543 -16.65 26.63 -3.45
CA THR A 543 -15.82 26.86 -2.25
C THR A 543 -16.63 27.33 -1.04
N ASP A 544 -17.96 27.47 -1.20
CA ASP A 544 -18.87 27.86 -0.13
C ASP A 544 -19.00 26.73 0.91
N ALA A 545 -18.90 27.10 2.19
CA ALA A 545 -18.99 26.21 3.34
C ALA A 545 -20.21 26.54 4.24
N SER A 546 -21.11 27.42 3.79
CA SER A 546 -22.27 27.86 4.58
C SER A 546 -23.11 26.71 5.14
N MET A 547 -23.36 25.67 4.35
CA MET A 547 -24.11 24.49 4.80
C MET A 547 -23.29 23.61 5.74
N SER A 548 -21.97 23.54 5.57
CA SER A 548 -21.08 22.87 6.53
C SER A 548 -21.24 23.47 7.92
N TYR A 549 -21.19 24.80 8.04
CA TYR A 549 -21.44 25.43 9.34
C TYR A 549 -22.88 25.22 9.82
N GLN A 550 -23.86 25.41 8.94
CA GLN A 550 -25.27 25.37 9.33
C GLN A 550 -25.70 24.02 9.92
N VAL A 551 -25.29 22.90 9.29
CA VAL A 551 -25.61 21.55 9.78
C VAL A 551 -25.06 21.31 11.18
N LEU A 552 -23.84 21.76 11.47
CA LEU A 552 -23.24 21.63 12.80
C LEU A 552 -23.96 22.53 13.82
N ILE A 553 -24.27 23.77 13.45
CA ILE A 553 -25.00 24.72 14.30
C ILE A 553 -26.37 24.18 14.69
N ASP A 554 -27.12 23.66 13.71
CA ASP A 554 -28.45 23.10 13.93
C ASP A 554 -28.39 21.91 14.89
N GLN A 555 -27.40 21.02 14.72
CA GLN A 555 -27.23 19.87 15.60
C GLN A 555 -26.81 20.29 17.02
N ILE A 556 -25.94 21.29 17.16
CA ILE A 556 -25.57 21.84 18.48
C ILE A 556 -26.81 22.39 19.19
N LYS A 557 -27.65 23.13 18.47
CA LYS A 557 -28.89 23.71 19.00
C LYS A 557 -29.88 22.63 19.42
N GLU A 558 -30.05 21.59 18.61
CA GLU A 558 -30.92 20.45 18.93
C GLU A 558 -30.50 19.76 20.23
N LEU A 559 -29.19 19.66 20.49
CA LEU A 559 -28.62 19.11 21.72
C LEU A 559 -28.61 20.10 22.90
N GLY A 560 -29.30 21.24 22.80
CA GLY A 560 -29.43 22.23 23.87
C GLY A 560 -28.25 23.20 24.01
N GLY A 561 -27.36 23.26 23.01
CA GLY A 561 -26.36 24.31 22.86
C GLY A 561 -26.96 25.64 22.38
N PRO A 562 -26.17 26.73 22.38
CA PRO A 562 -26.63 28.01 21.86
C PRO A 562 -26.79 27.96 20.34
N THR A 563 -27.61 28.86 19.79
CA THR A 563 -27.63 29.10 18.34
C THR A 563 -26.38 29.92 17.97
N TYR A 564 -25.31 29.23 17.63
CA TYR A 564 -24.07 29.85 17.16
C TYR A 564 -24.29 30.61 15.85
N ALA A 565 -23.58 31.72 15.68
CA ALA A 565 -23.32 32.33 14.37
C ALA A 565 -21.94 31.90 13.89
N TYR A 566 -21.65 32.06 12.59
CA TYR A 566 -20.35 31.70 12.02
C TYR A 566 -19.74 32.82 11.19
N THR A 567 -18.41 32.78 11.03
CA THR A 567 -17.70 33.60 10.06
C THR A 567 -16.44 32.91 9.54
N ASP A 568 -16.15 33.07 8.25
CA ASP A 568 -15.07 32.41 7.54
C ASP A 568 -14.62 33.27 6.34
N ILE A 569 -13.62 32.81 5.57
CA ILE A 569 -13.35 33.31 4.22
C ILE A 569 -13.17 32.09 3.31
N ALA A 570 -14.09 31.93 2.35
CA ALA A 570 -13.97 30.91 1.30
C ALA A 570 -12.64 31.09 0.55
N PRO A 571 -11.82 30.04 0.40
CA PRO A 571 -10.61 30.11 -0.41
C PRO A 571 -10.96 30.18 -1.90
N ASN A 572 -9.96 30.49 -2.72
CA ASN A 572 -10.05 30.21 -4.15
C ASN A 572 -9.97 28.69 -4.36
N ASN A 573 -10.65 28.22 -5.41
CA ASN A 573 -10.77 26.79 -5.67
C ASN A 573 -9.40 26.11 -5.83
N ASN A 574 -9.12 25.11 -4.99
CA ASN A 574 -7.90 24.30 -4.94
C ASN A 574 -6.59 25.07 -4.70
N GLU A 575 -6.63 26.30 -4.18
CA GLU A 575 -5.41 27.07 -3.87
C GLU A 575 -4.89 26.85 -2.45
N ASP A 576 -5.78 26.60 -1.49
CA ASP A 576 -5.42 26.26 -0.10
C ASP A 576 -5.13 24.76 0.04
N GLY A 577 -4.25 24.39 0.97
CA GLY A 577 -3.92 22.99 1.25
C GLY A 577 -5.05 22.18 1.91
N GLY A 578 -4.88 20.86 2.02
CA GLY A 578 -5.86 19.96 2.64
C GLY A 578 -6.30 18.83 1.71
N ALA A 579 -7.44 18.21 2.00
CA ALA A 579 -8.00 17.17 1.15
C ALA A 579 -8.26 17.73 -0.27
N PRO A 580 -7.77 17.05 -1.33
CA PRO A 580 -7.97 17.51 -2.70
C PRO A 580 -9.45 17.73 -3.04
N GLY A 581 -9.77 18.86 -3.69
CA GLY A 581 -11.13 19.21 -4.07
C GLY A 581 -12.01 19.77 -2.96
N ALA A 582 -11.60 19.69 -1.69
CA ALA A 582 -12.44 20.04 -0.55
C ALA A 582 -12.31 21.50 -0.08
N ASN A 583 -11.35 22.25 -0.63
CA ASN A 583 -11.13 23.66 -0.31
C ASN A 583 -11.00 23.95 1.21
N ILE A 584 -10.38 23.06 1.98
CA ILE A 584 -10.37 23.10 3.45
C ILE A 584 -10.01 24.48 3.99
N ARG A 585 -10.76 24.95 4.99
CA ARG A 585 -10.56 26.26 5.60
C ARG A 585 -10.58 26.22 7.12
N VAL A 586 -10.13 27.32 7.70
CA VAL A 586 -10.40 27.67 9.09
C VAL A 586 -11.58 28.65 9.16
N GLY A 587 -12.28 28.67 10.28
CA GLY A 587 -13.34 29.63 10.55
C GLY A 587 -13.74 29.65 12.02
N PHE A 588 -14.77 30.42 12.33
CA PHE A 588 -15.25 30.59 13.71
C PHE A 588 -16.73 30.27 13.83
N LEU A 589 -17.08 29.55 14.90
CA LEU A 589 -18.41 29.64 15.51
C LEU A 589 -18.33 30.59 16.71
N TYR A 590 -19.36 31.42 16.92
CA TYR A 590 -19.41 32.31 18.08
C TYR A 590 -20.84 32.48 18.60
N ASN A 591 -20.99 32.54 19.91
CA ASN A 591 -22.30 32.70 20.55
C ASN A 591 -22.71 34.19 20.51
N PRO A 592 -23.72 34.57 19.69
CA PRO A 592 -24.10 35.97 19.52
C PRO A 592 -24.73 36.59 20.78
N GLU A 593 -25.15 35.79 21.76
CA GLU A 593 -25.62 36.29 23.06
C GLU A 593 -24.48 36.74 23.97
N ARG A 594 -23.25 36.34 23.64
CA ARG A 594 -22.05 36.53 24.46
C ARG A 594 -21.06 37.49 23.83
N VAL A 595 -20.87 37.39 22.51
CA VAL A 595 -19.91 38.19 21.77
C VAL A 595 -20.50 38.69 20.46
N SER A 596 -19.96 39.79 19.96
CA SER A 596 -20.27 40.30 18.61
C SER A 596 -18.99 40.54 17.83
N LEU A 597 -19.06 40.46 16.50
CA LEU A 597 -17.96 40.88 15.64
C LEU A 597 -17.83 42.41 15.67
N VAL A 598 -16.59 42.90 15.77
CA VAL A 598 -16.30 44.34 15.64
C VAL A 598 -16.53 44.75 14.18
N ASP A 599 -17.19 45.89 13.97
CA ASP A 599 -17.55 46.36 12.64
C ASP A 599 -16.33 46.70 11.75
N ALA A 600 -16.21 45.93 10.65
CA ALA A 600 -15.32 46.14 9.53
C ALA A 600 -15.81 45.30 8.32
N PRO A 601 -15.41 45.64 7.08
CA PRO A 601 -15.74 44.81 5.91
C PRO A 601 -15.20 43.39 6.04
N LYS A 602 -15.93 42.39 5.55
CA LYS A 602 -15.43 41.02 5.42
C LYS A 602 -14.38 40.96 4.30
N GLY A 603 -13.21 40.37 4.57
CA GLY A 603 -12.15 40.20 3.58
C GLY A 603 -12.44 39.11 2.55
N THR A 604 -11.72 39.14 1.43
CA THR A 604 -11.73 38.07 0.40
C THR A 604 -10.54 37.12 0.53
N ALA A 605 -10.48 36.09 -0.33
CA ALA A 605 -9.44 35.05 -0.30
C ALA A 605 -7.99 35.56 -0.43
N ASN A 606 -7.81 36.72 -1.09
CA ASN A 606 -6.51 37.28 -1.47
C ASN A 606 -6.22 38.65 -0.86
N GLU A 607 -7.12 39.18 -0.02
CA GLU A 607 -6.93 40.46 0.66
C GLU A 607 -6.28 40.26 2.03
N ALA A 608 -5.18 40.98 2.27
CA ALA A 608 -4.48 40.96 3.54
C ALA A 608 -5.20 41.84 4.58
N VAL A 609 -5.40 41.29 5.77
CA VAL A 609 -5.90 42.05 6.92
C VAL A 609 -4.78 42.86 7.57
N GLY A 610 -5.10 44.09 7.96
CA GLY A 610 -4.26 44.95 8.78
C GLY A 610 -4.94 45.28 10.11
N TYR A 611 -4.28 46.10 10.91
CA TYR A 611 -4.82 46.61 12.17
C TYR A 611 -4.61 48.11 12.26
N GLU A 612 -5.68 48.88 12.45
CA GLU A 612 -5.67 50.35 12.49
C GLU A 612 -6.75 50.87 13.44
N ASN A 613 -6.48 51.96 14.14
CA ASN A 613 -7.46 52.64 15.00
C ASN A 613 -8.16 51.70 16.02
N GLY A 614 -7.41 50.75 16.58
CA GLY A 614 -7.93 49.78 17.56
C GLY A 614 -8.86 48.71 16.97
N LYS A 615 -8.86 48.50 15.65
CA LYS A 615 -9.63 47.46 14.98
C LYS A 615 -8.91 46.81 13.79
N LEU A 616 -9.34 45.60 13.43
CA LEU A 616 -8.93 45.00 12.15
C LEU A 616 -9.47 45.83 10.97
N THR A 617 -8.71 45.93 9.88
CA THR A 617 -9.17 46.60 8.65
C THR A 617 -10.20 45.76 7.89
N LEU A 618 -10.17 44.44 8.07
CA LEU A 618 -11.12 43.45 7.57
C LEU A 618 -11.53 42.52 8.71
N ASN A 619 -12.81 42.18 8.85
CA ASN A 619 -13.29 41.30 9.92
C ASN A 619 -14.38 40.32 9.45
N PRO A 620 -14.06 39.01 9.30
CA PRO A 620 -12.73 38.42 9.43
C PRO A 620 -11.83 38.82 8.25
N GLY A 621 -10.53 38.58 8.38
CA GLY A 621 -9.54 38.82 7.33
C GLY A 621 -8.36 37.85 7.37
N ARG A 622 -7.78 37.53 6.21
CA ARG A 622 -6.65 36.59 6.09
C ARG A 622 -5.32 37.30 6.30
N ILE A 623 -4.38 36.67 6.99
CA ILE A 623 -3.04 37.22 7.23
C ILE A 623 -2.15 36.90 6.02
N GLU A 624 -1.68 37.94 5.32
CA GLU A 624 -0.72 37.83 4.21
C GLU A 624 -1.05 36.72 3.18
N PRO A 625 -2.29 36.64 2.64
CA PRO A 625 -2.76 35.46 1.92
C PRO A 625 -2.05 35.17 0.58
N ASN A 626 -1.23 36.10 0.09
CA ASN A 626 -0.45 35.94 -1.14
C ASN A 626 1.02 35.56 -0.86
N ASN A 627 1.40 35.36 0.40
CA ASN A 627 2.76 34.97 0.75
C ASN A 627 3.05 33.53 0.29
N ALA A 628 4.22 33.33 -0.33
CA ALA A 628 4.64 32.04 -0.87
C ALA A 628 4.72 30.92 0.19
N ALA A 629 4.88 31.26 1.48
CA ALA A 629 4.85 30.30 2.58
C ALA A 629 3.51 29.55 2.68
N PHE A 630 2.42 30.10 2.15
CA PHE A 630 1.09 29.48 2.17
C PHE A 630 0.79 28.58 0.96
N LYS A 631 1.76 28.38 0.05
CA LYS A 631 1.56 27.49 -1.09
C LYS A 631 1.12 26.10 -0.60
N SER A 632 -0.07 25.65 -1.03
CA SER A 632 -0.66 24.37 -0.62
C SER A 632 -0.80 24.20 0.90
N SER A 633 -1.01 25.31 1.63
CA SER A 633 -1.34 25.32 3.06
C SER A 633 -2.59 26.17 3.29
N ARG A 634 -3.28 25.98 4.42
CA ARG A 634 -4.41 26.86 4.80
C ARG A 634 -3.85 28.21 5.25
N LYS A 635 -4.57 29.28 4.93
CA LYS A 635 -4.19 30.66 5.29
C LYS A 635 -4.81 31.04 6.65
N PRO A 636 -4.03 31.59 7.61
CA PRO A 636 -4.54 32.04 8.90
C PRO A 636 -5.64 33.09 8.78
N LEU A 637 -6.66 33.00 9.63
CA LEU A 637 -7.82 33.89 9.65
C LEU A 637 -7.91 34.65 10.98
N ALA A 638 -7.86 35.96 10.93
CA ALA A 638 -8.07 36.82 12.09
C ALA A 638 -9.52 37.32 12.14
N ALA A 639 -10.16 37.22 13.30
CA ALA A 639 -11.43 37.84 13.59
C ALA A 639 -11.36 38.64 14.90
N GLN A 640 -12.01 39.79 14.95
CA GLN A 640 -12.05 40.62 16.15
C GLN A 640 -13.45 40.61 16.76
N PHE A 641 -13.52 40.26 18.04
CA PHE A 641 -14.76 40.17 18.80
C PHE A 641 -14.81 41.23 19.90
N SER A 642 -16.02 41.64 20.25
CA SER A 642 -16.34 42.45 21.42
C SER A 642 -17.00 41.56 22.48
N PHE A 643 -16.46 41.58 23.70
CA PHE A 643 -17.01 40.89 24.87
C PHE A 643 -17.06 41.87 26.04
N ASN A 644 -18.24 42.16 26.56
CA ASN A 644 -18.45 43.17 27.61
C ASN A 644 -17.84 44.55 27.30
N GLY A 645 -17.79 44.94 26.03
CA GLY A 645 -17.21 46.21 25.57
C GLY A 645 -15.69 46.17 25.36
N ASP A 646 -15.02 45.08 25.73
CA ASP A 646 -13.59 44.87 25.48
C ASP A 646 -13.37 44.08 24.20
N LYS A 647 -12.35 44.46 23.44
CA LYS A 647 -12.02 43.83 22.17
C LYS A 647 -10.98 42.74 22.35
N VAL A 648 -11.09 41.68 21.56
CA VAL A 648 -10.10 40.61 21.44
C VAL A 648 -9.95 40.20 19.99
N VAL A 649 -8.72 40.06 19.52
CA VAL A 649 -8.39 39.47 18.21
C VAL A 649 -8.13 37.99 18.41
N VAL A 650 -8.86 37.14 17.70
CA VAL A 650 -8.68 35.69 17.68
C VAL A 650 -8.20 35.28 16.29
N ILE A 651 -7.10 34.56 16.23
CA ILE A 651 -6.45 34.10 14.99
C ILE A 651 -6.57 32.58 14.93
N ALA A 652 -7.35 32.06 13.98
CA ALA A 652 -7.46 30.63 13.70
C ALA A 652 -6.37 30.23 12.69
N ASN A 653 -5.66 29.15 13.00
CA ASN A 653 -4.53 28.65 12.23
C ASN A 653 -4.72 27.16 11.92
N HIS A 654 -4.23 26.73 10.77
CA HIS A 654 -4.16 25.33 10.40
C HIS A 654 -2.95 25.10 9.49
N PHE A 655 -1.77 24.92 10.07
CA PHE A 655 -0.52 24.87 9.30
C PHE A 655 -0.43 23.59 8.45
N ASN A 656 0.53 23.52 7.53
CA ASN A 656 0.74 22.34 6.71
C ASN A 656 1.04 21.10 7.56
N SER A 657 0.49 19.95 7.16
CA SER A 657 0.71 18.68 7.86
C SER A 657 2.17 18.25 7.80
N LYS A 658 2.51 17.24 8.59
CA LYS A 658 3.83 16.59 8.61
C LYS A 658 4.07 15.63 7.43
N GLY A 659 3.17 15.61 6.44
CA GLY A 659 3.29 14.77 5.26
C GLY A 659 4.54 15.11 4.44
N GLY A 660 5.27 14.08 4.03
CA GLY A 660 6.55 14.22 3.32
C GLY A 660 7.79 14.25 4.23
N ASP A 661 7.61 14.27 5.55
CA ASP A 661 8.70 13.98 6.50
C ASP A 661 9.10 12.51 6.40
N LEU A 662 10.39 12.21 6.61
CA LEU A 662 10.86 10.82 6.67
C LEU A 662 10.41 10.13 7.97
N PRO A 663 10.18 8.81 7.93
CA PRO A 663 9.67 8.08 9.09
C PRO A 663 10.73 7.91 10.19
N LEU A 664 10.26 7.78 11.44
CA LEU A 664 11.12 7.64 12.61
C LEU A 664 11.98 6.37 12.57
N PHE A 665 11.45 5.25 12.08
CA PHE A 665 12.16 3.97 11.94
C PHE A 665 12.59 3.70 10.48
N GLY A 666 12.80 4.74 9.67
CA GLY A 666 13.24 4.58 8.29
C GLY A 666 14.75 4.41 8.12
N LYS A 667 15.16 4.07 6.90
CA LYS A 667 16.58 3.90 6.51
C LYS A 667 17.41 5.19 6.42
N THR A 668 16.83 6.33 6.76
CA THR A 668 17.53 7.61 6.85
C THR A 668 17.39 8.14 8.27
N GLN A 669 18.50 8.16 9.00
CA GLN A 669 18.55 8.64 10.38
C GLN A 669 19.48 9.86 10.51
N PRO A 670 19.16 10.83 11.39
CA PRO A 670 17.84 11.03 11.95
C PRO A 670 16.81 11.37 10.86
N ALA A 671 15.52 11.14 11.14
CA ALA A 671 14.44 11.46 10.22
C ALA A 671 14.48 12.93 9.74
N VAL A 672 14.44 13.14 8.42
CA VAL A 672 14.44 14.47 7.81
C VAL A 672 13.01 15.05 7.81
N LEU A 673 12.80 16.17 8.50
CA LEU A 673 11.50 16.83 8.65
C LEU A 673 11.27 17.94 7.62
N SER A 674 11.21 17.59 6.34
CA SER A 674 11.14 18.57 5.23
C SER A 674 9.94 19.53 5.30
N SER A 675 8.83 19.09 5.89
CA SER A 675 7.62 19.89 6.05
C SER A 675 7.73 20.99 7.14
N GLU A 676 8.69 20.88 8.06
CA GLU A 676 8.87 21.82 9.19
C GLU A 676 9.26 23.22 8.70
N GLU A 677 10.08 23.32 7.65
CA GLU A 677 10.52 24.61 7.14
C GLU A 677 9.36 25.53 6.74
N GLN A 678 8.30 24.96 6.16
CA GLN A 678 7.11 25.72 5.80
C GLN A 678 6.35 26.18 7.05
N ARG A 679 6.21 25.32 8.05
CA ARG A 679 5.56 25.67 9.34
C ARG A 679 6.29 26.80 10.04
N VAL A 680 7.63 26.80 10.08
CA VAL A 680 8.42 27.89 10.67
C VAL A 680 8.20 29.22 9.95
N LYS A 681 8.14 29.20 8.60
CA LYS A 681 7.85 30.41 7.80
C LYS A 681 6.45 30.95 8.08
N ILE A 682 5.46 30.08 8.13
CA ILE A 682 4.07 30.46 8.46
C ILE A 682 4.00 31.03 9.88
N ALA A 683 4.63 30.37 10.87
CA ALA A 683 4.69 30.84 12.25
C ALA A 683 5.29 32.25 12.36
N ALA A 684 6.34 32.53 11.59
CA ALA A 684 6.97 33.85 11.55
C ALA A 684 6.02 34.93 11.01
N ILE A 685 5.25 34.63 9.96
CA ILE A 685 4.26 35.55 9.38
C ILE A 685 3.16 35.88 10.38
N VAL A 686 2.60 34.86 11.05
CA VAL A 686 1.56 35.06 12.06
C VAL A 686 2.11 35.86 13.26
N ASN A 687 3.30 35.53 13.74
CA ASN A 687 3.94 36.30 14.82
C ASN A 687 4.25 37.75 14.41
N GLN A 688 4.61 38.00 13.15
CA GLN A 688 4.81 39.37 12.66
C GLN A 688 3.50 40.17 12.68
N PHE A 689 2.38 39.58 12.25
CA PHE A 689 1.08 40.23 12.36
C PHE A 689 0.70 40.55 13.82
N ILE A 690 1.00 39.64 14.76
CA ILE A 690 0.81 39.87 16.20
C ILE A 690 1.64 41.05 16.69
N LYS A 691 2.93 41.13 16.29
CA LYS A 691 3.81 42.27 16.60
C LYS A 691 3.27 43.58 16.03
N ASP A 692 2.74 43.55 14.81
CA ASP A 692 2.18 44.74 14.17
C ASP A 692 0.96 45.26 14.92
N ILE A 693 0.08 44.38 15.39
CA ILE A 693 -1.03 44.76 16.29
C ILE A 693 -0.46 45.39 17.57
N GLN A 694 0.47 44.73 18.25
CA GLN A 694 1.03 45.19 19.53
C GLN A 694 1.85 46.49 19.41
N SER A 695 2.39 46.78 18.22
CA SER A 695 3.06 48.06 17.94
C SER A 695 2.08 49.24 17.95
N LYS A 696 0.81 49.00 17.61
CA LYS A 696 -0.26 49.99 17.53
C LYS A 696 -1.14 50.02 18.77
N ASP A 697 -1.29 48.88 19.43
CA ASP A 697 -1.93 48.73 20.73
C ASP A 697 -1.17 47.68 21.57
N ARG A 698 -0.28 48.17 22.43
CA ARG A 698 0.58 47.32 23.27
C ARG A 698 -0.18 46.42 24.25
N ASN A 699 -1.44 46.76 24.55
CA ASN A 699 -2.30 46.00 25.45
C ASN A 699 -3.41 45.24 24.71
N ALA A 700 -3.32 45.13 23.38
CA ALA A 700 -4.30 44.40 22.59
C ALA A 700 -4.43 42.96 23.11
N ASN A 701 -5.66 42.54 23.37
CA ASN A 701 -5.97 41.16 23.69
C ASN A 701 -5.91 40.33 22.41
N ILE A 702 -4.92 39.44 22.32
CA ILE A 702 -4.71 38.58 21.15
C ILE A 702 -4.69 37.12 21.61
N ILE A 703 -5.41 36.27 20.88
CA ILE A 703 -5.44 34.81 21.03
C ILE A 703 -5.10 34.22 19.66
N ALA A 704 -4.09 33.37 19.57
CA ALA A 704 -3.79 32.57 18.38
C ALA A 704 -4.02 31.10 18.72
N LEU A 705 -4.86 30.43 17.94
CA LEU A 705 -5.29 29.06 18.22
C LEU A 705 -5.37 28.24 16.93
N GLY A 706 -5.48 26.92 17.08
CA GLY A 706 -5.66 26.00 15.96
C GLY A 706 -4.69 24.82 15.99
N ASP A 707 -4.75 24.05 14.92
CA ASP A 707 -3.82 22.96 14.64
C ASP A 707 -2.55 23.51 13.97
N MET A 708 -1.45 23.54 14.72
CA MET A 708 -0.17 24.03 14.22
C MET A 708 0.67 22.91 13.56
N ASN A 709 0.17 21.67 13.58
CA ASN A 709 0.84 20.47 13.07
C ASN A 709 2.28 20.30 13.58
N ASP A 710 2.55 20.75 14.80
CA ASP A 710 3.88 20.65 15.39
C ASP A 710 3.87 20.74 16.91
N PHE A 711 4.92 20.22 17.55
CA PHE A 711 4.96 20.05 19.00
C PHE A 711 5.32 21.34 19.75
N GLU A 712 4.98 21.41 21.03
CA GLU A 712 5.18 22.63 21.85
C GLU A 712 6.65 23.07 21.98
N PHE A 713 7.58 22.12 21.80
CA PHE A 713 9.02 22.33 21.94
C PHE A 713 9.73 22.64 20.60
N THR A 714 9.06 22.53 19.45
CA THR A 714 9.69 22.69 18.14
C THR A 714 10.02 24.14 17.80
N GLN A 715 10.83 24.33 16.75
CA GLN A 715 11.19 25.66 16.27
C GLN A 715 9.96 26.43 15.75
N THR A 716 8.96 25.74 15.21
CA THR A 716 7.68 26.34 14.79
C THR A 716 7.00 27.08 15.94
N LEU A 717 6.81 26.41 17.09
CA LEU A 717 6.12 27.01 18.24
C LEU A 717 7.00 28.04 18.96
N LYS A 718 8.32 27.84 19.01
CA LYS A 718 9.28 28.87 19.46
C LYS A 718 9.14 30.15 18.63
N THR A 719 8.99 30.03 17.30
CA THR A 719 8.83 31.15 16.36
C THR A 719 7.48 31.84 16.50
N LEU A 720 6.37 31.08 16.55
CA LEU A 720 5.02 31.63 16.70
C LEU A 720 4.86 32.38 18.04
N LYS A 721 5.40 31.80 19.12
CA LYS A 721 5.36 32.38 20.47
C LYS A 721 6.09 33.72 20.56
N GLY A 722 7.29 33.79 19.99
CA GLY A 722 8.16 34.96 20.08
C GLY A 722 8.32 35.46 21.53
N LYS A 723 8.36 36.78 21.71
CA LYS A 723 8.31 37.42 23.05
C LYS A 723 6.89 37.88 23.42
N GLU A 724 6.01 37.92 22.43
CA GLU A 724 4.71 38.58 22.44
C GLU A 724 3.61 37.72 23.07
N MET A 725 3.76 36.40 22.98
CA MET A 725 2.73 35.44 23.34
C MET A 725 3.21 34.45 24.41
N THR A 726 2.26 33.78 25.05
CA THR A 726 2.47 32.64 25.95
C THR A 726 1.68 31.46 25.39
N ASN A 727 2.34 30.33 25.15
CA ASN A 727 1.63 29.11 24.79
C ASN A 727 1.01 28.52 26.05
N MET A 728 -0.32 28.46 26.10
CA MET A 728 -1.03 27.99 27.28
C MET A 728 -0.82 26.50 27.51
N ILE A 729 -0.52 25.73 26.46
CA ILE A 729 -0.17 24.31 26.57
C ILE A 729 1.06 24.10 27.47
N ASP A 730 2.03 25.02 27.48
CA ASP A 730 3.24 24.94 28.34
C ASP A 730 2.89 24.87 29.84
N LEU A 731 1.69 25.33 30.24
CA LEU A 731 1.21 25.38 31.62
C LEU A 731 0.43 24.14 32.06
N ILE A 732 0.06 23.25 31.14
CA ILE A 732 -0.61 21.98 31.45
C ILE A 732 0.44 21.01 32.00
N PRO A 733 0.14 20.14 32.99
CA PRO A 733 1.09 19.09 33.39
C PRO A 733 1.51 18.22 32.19
N SER A 734 2.78 17.82 32.11
CA SER A 734 3.29 17.06 30.95
C SER A 734 2.59 15.72 30.75
N VAL A 735 2.06 15.12 31.82
CA VAL A 735 1.31 13.85 31.81
C VAL A 735 -0.08 13.97 31.19
N ASP A 736 -0.53 15.19 30.90
CA ASP A 736 -1.88 15.53 30.41
C ASP A 736 -1.80 16.31 29.07
N ARG A 737 -0.59 16.48 28.53
CA ARG A 737 -0.36 17.26 27.30
C ARG A 737 -0.41 16.35 26.07
N TYR A 738 -1.57 16.12 25.51
CA TYR A 738 -1.68 15.53 24.18
C TYR A 738 -3.01 15.94 23.55
N THR A 739 -3.03 16.10 22.24
CA THR A 739 -4.24 16.38 21.47
C THR A 739 -4.41 15.43 20.30
N TYR A 740 -3.44 14.57 20.02
CA TYR A 740 -3.44 13.69 18.86
C TYR A 740 -2.74 12.37 19.18
N ALA A 741 -3.10 11.29 18.47
CA ALA A 741 -2.43 9.99 18.56
C ALA A 741 -2.05 9.50 17.16
N TYR A 742 -0.79 9.12 16.96
CA TYR A 742 -0.28 8.64 15.68
C TYR A 742 0.79 7.57 15.87
N GLN A 743 0.59 6.42 15.23
CA GLN A 743 1.51 5.27 15.30
C GLN A 743 1.92 4.91 16.74
N GLY A 744 0.97 4.90 17.68
CA GLY A 744 1.27 4.60 19.09
C GLY A 744 1.77 5.78 19.92
N ASN A 745 2.05 6.93 19.32
CA ASN A 745 2.53 8.12 20.03
C ASN A 745 1.40 9.11 20.31
N LEU A 746 1.26 9.52 21.56
CA LEU A 746 0.50 10.70 21.95
C LEU A 746 1.32 11.97 21.66
N GLN A 747 0.68 12.95 21.06
CA GLN A 747 1.32 14.14 20.49
C GLN A 747 0.48 15.39 20.80
N VAL A 748 1.12 16.55 20.83
CA VAL A 748 0.44 17.85 20.90
C VAL A 748 0.56 18.50 19.53
N LEU A 749 -0.56 18.75 18.85
CA LEU A 749 -0.59 19.49 17.59
C LEU A 749 -1.46 20.76 17.68
N ASP A 750 -2.44 20.75 18.59
CA ASP A 750 -3.36 21.86 18.81
C ASP A 750 -2.86 22.75 19.94
N HIS A 751 -2.84 24.05 19.68
CA HIS A 751 -2.33 25.04 20.63
C HIS A 751 -3.27 26.21 20.79
N ILE A 752 -3.22 26.82 21.97
CA ILE A 752 -3.77 28.16 22.22
C ILE A 752 -2.67 29.01 22.83
N LEU A 753 -2.28 30.06 22.12
CA LEU A 753 -1.35 31.08 22.57
C LEU A 753 -2.12 32.37 22.88
N VAL A 754 -1.75 33.03 23.98
CA VAL A 754 -2.34 34.32 24.36
C VAL A 754 -1.28 35.39 24.53
N SER A 755 -1.63 36.62 24.17
CA SER A 755 -0.83 37.82 24.45
C SER A 755 -0.42 37.89 25.93
N LYS A 756 0.78 38.41 26.22
CA LYS A 756 1.36 38.40 27.59
C LYS A 756 0.44 39.00 28.65
N ASN A 757 -0.32 40.05 28.34
CA ASN A 757 -1.28 40.69 29.25
C ASN A 757 -2.44 39.77 29.67
N LEU A 758 -2.79 38.75 28.88
CA LEU A 758 -3.82 37.76 29.21
C LEU A 758 -3.30 36.57 30.01
N SER A 759 -2.01 36.24 29.90
CA SER A 759 -1.43 34.97 30.39
C SER A 759 -1.79 34.62 31.84
N LEU A 760 -1.59 35.55 32.78
CA LEU A 760 -1.86 35.35 34.21
C LEU A 760 -3.35 35.25 34.57
N ARG A 761 -4.25 35.60 33.65
CA ARG A 761 -5.70 35.62 33.84
C ARG A 761 -6.40 34.51 33.05
N THR A 762 -5.62 33.65 32.40
CA THR A 762 -6.10 32.63 31.49
C THR A 762 -5.89 31.25 32.12
N ALA A 763 -6.98 30.52 32.30
CA ALA A 763 -6.95 29.09 32.55
C ALA A 763 -7.03 28.34 31.21
N VAL A 764 -6.46 27.14 31.16
CA VAL A 764 -6.44 26.26 29.96
C VAL A 764 -6.85 24.86 30.36
N ASP A 765 -7.47 24.15 29.42
CA ASP A 765 -7.90 22.77 29.55
C ASP A 765 -7.77 22.09 28.17
N ILE A 766 -7.33 20.83 28.15
CA ILE A 766 -7.49 19.93 27.00
C ILE A 766 -8.60 18.96 27.40
N VAL A 767 -9.57 18.72 26.52
CA VAL A 767 -10.69 17.84 26.85
C VAL A 767 -10.49 16.53 26.11
N HIS A 768 -10.03 15.50 26.82
CA HIS A 768 -9.70 14.22 26.20
C HIS A 768 -10.95 13.42 25.84
N ILE A 769 -11.39 13.52 24.58
CA ILE A 769 -12.61 12.89 24.05
C ILE A 769 -12.36 12.12 22.75
N ASN A 770 -11.20 12.27 22.13
CA ASN A 770 -10.89 11.83 20.79
C ASN A 770 -9.58 11.03 20.73
N ALA A 771 -8.42 11.65 20.99
CA ALA A 771 -7.10 11.09 20.65
C ALA A 771 -6.83 9.69 21.24
N THR A 772 -7.39 9.40 22.41
CA THR A 772 -7.21 8.13 23.14
C THR A 772 -8.36 7.14 22.95
N PHE A 773 -9.27 7.39 22.01
CA PHE A 773 -10.48 6.60 21.78
C PHE A 773 -10.59 6.14 20.32
N MET A 774 -11.39 5.10 20.10
CA MET A 774 -11.85 4.72 18.75
C MET A 774 -13.27 5.26 18.51
N GLU A 775 -13.77 5.17 17.28
CA GLU A 775 -15.13 5.62 16.93
C GLU A 775 -16.21 4.90 17.74
N GLU A 776 -16.01 3.62 18.04
CA GLU A 776 -16.86 2.75 18.87
C GLU A 776 -16.96 3.27 20.31
N HIS A 777 -15.92 3.96 20.77
CA HIS A 777 -15.88 4.59 22.09
C HIS A 777 -16.44 6.02 22.11
N GLY A 778 -16.92 6.52 20.96
CA GLY A 778 -17.51 7.85 20.83
C GLY A 778 -16.58 8.92 20.25
N ARG A 779 -15.40 8.56 19.75
CA ARG A 779 -14.51 9.48 19.02
C ARG A 779 -15.24 10.09 17.83
N ALA A 780 -15.04 11.38 17.61
CA ALA A 780 -15.67 12.16 16.54
C ALA A 780 -14.66 12.84 15.60
N SER A 781 -13.44 13.03 16.09
CA SER A 781 -12.30 13.62 15.41
C SER A 781 -11.06 12.85 15.84
N ASP A 782 -9.97 12.95 15.10
CA ASP A 782 -8.65 12.49 15.51
C ASP A 782 -7.94 13.43 16.51
N HIS A 783 -8.47 14.64 16.70
CA HIS A 783 -7.92 15.65 17.61
C HIS A 783 -8.78 15.90 18.85
N ASP A 784 -8.16 15.98 20.03
CA ASP A 784 -8.80 16.54 21.23
C ASP A 784 -8.91 18.08 21.12
N PRO A 785 -10.06 18.66 21.46
CA PRO A 785 -10.20 20.11 21.53
C PRO A 785 -9.44 20.71 22.72
N VAL A 786 -8.91 21.92 22.51
CA VAL A 786 -8.27 22.74 23.53
C VAL A 786 -9.14 23.95 23.81
N LEU A 787 -9.27 24.36 25.06
CA LEU A 787 -9.97 25.60 25.39
C LEU A 787 -9.28 26.40 26.49
N ILE A 788 -9.52 27.70 26.46
CA ILE A 788 -9.12 28.63 27.51
C ILE A 788 -10.32 29.36 28.10
N GLN A 789 -10.18 29.80 29.34
CA GLN A 789 -11.06 30.77 29.98
C GLN A 789 -10.24 31.97 30.44
N THR A 790 -10.60 33.17 30.00
CA THR A 790 -9.81 34.38 30.27
C THR A 790 -10.67 35.59 30.67
N MET A 791 -10.05 36.56 31.35
CA MET A 791 -10.60 37.90 31.58
C MET A 791 -9.84 38.89 30.70
N LEU A 792 -10.57 39.68 29.90
CA LEU A 792 -9.97 40.64 28.97
C LEU A 792 -9.43 41.91 29.65
N LYS A 793 -9.87 42.20 30.89
CA LYS A 793 -9.47 43.36 31.69
C LYS A 793 -9.38 43.08 33.18
#